data_AF-A0A7C1NV86-F1
#
_entry.id   AF-A0A7C1NV86-F1
#
_cell.length_a   1.000
_cell.length_b   1.000
_cell.length_c   1.000
_cell.angle_alpha   90.00
_cell.angle_beta   90.00
_cell.angle_gamma   90.00
#
_symmetry.space_group_name_H-M   'P 1'
#
loop_
_entity.id
_entity.type
_entity.pdbx_description
1 polymer ?
#
loop_
_entity_poly.entity_id
_entity_poly.type
_entity_poly.pdbx_seq_one_letter_code
_entity_poly.pdbx_strand_id
1 'polypeptide(L)'
;MVAAGLAGAISAPCAQSIGKMGNARWDTTPLHDPMRPVMEIGQTYAVLQYFTTAPCETRVQIRAGNLPAVAWRPPERRQNLWQAAGVRIVRGEPGTRTYHRIRIDRLRPGTRYYYRIYDPGATPTREERKWGAEPPWRREYAFATLAPRGYKTIIHLPVKVLIMPNVVNVASAYADPNRPAPPPPALTKEQIERIKQEYATAARYFWVNSGMRLWVDFHLFVDERWQRWGEEPPNAQGFYKGLPPCRSYAGVDFAPPGGGAFTILDTRDPQRVNHQPVYEELPYAGQIEQAYPRRWDAQKREWVFYNSGGGTFGVDGFPDGIPARSQFLGGGDTAWLATHEFHHQMESYGAFSLSHREDERIVFNHPEPRYRRVNPDGSVSMNPWNTAGRHGEHWNVMAYWDRTLSDAQWLRFYFGEVITVRDADGDGFPDDDPRLPLDEKRFGTDPRRPMTDGQLTDLRKAMLSTWAPTPLQFTFNKPPFQAYHPDPRHPDSDRDGLPDGVDPYPLYPWTPFVWFMRAMVDGSDEEWAAVPPTGEREWQGLKLLFKHAHDNDAYYGYFRITGDWRRLYVVLDGEGKGVFSGEGVVGFEVLNGSQVELRPTGWGAPGLQWKATRQRDRSTIIEFSLPNGGEGKWYWHRGGREIGVAVEVWDSQNRGYSLYEPYDLFYCRMLEPVGQLSPPSNAPAELTPERATRIFTPANLNGLKIGDGWRVENGAWVYEGHAESLLLIDGLNARAFDLWMEFEAQQDGILAAFLPTTTEMSAGRDYVVFVGGYGNTVTRFRLFGREESDSEVMMTPGRHRLQLSRRDGQVWALFDGKPILWARDPNPDQPVGTLAVIGGYNGKQRVYSIRYRVEP
;
A
#
# COMPACT_ATOMS: atom_id res chain seq x y z
N MET A 1 25.25 -31.55 3.72
CA MET A 1 25.99 -31.26 4.97
C MET A 1 27.02 -30.16 4.71
N VAL A 2 26.57 -28.93 4.42
CA VAL A 2 27.25 -27.62 4.59
C VAL A 2 26.11 -26.61 4.48
N ALA A 3 25.46 -26.31 5.61
CA ALA A 3 24.39 -25.32 5.71
C ALA A 3 24.48 -24.70 7.10
N ALA A 4 25.48 -23.84 7.30
CA ALA A 4 25.63 -23.00 8.47
C ALA A 4 26.71 -21.95 8.16
N GLY A 5 26.30 -20.71 7.88
CA GLY A 5 27.25 -19.60 7.77
C GLY A 5 26.81 -18.52 6.80
N LEU A 6 25.73 -17.80 7.13
CA LEU A 6 25.43 -16.45 6.62
C LEU A 6 24.33 -15.82 7.50
N ALA A 7 24.59 -15.78 8.81
CA ALA A 7 23.82 -14.98 9.76
C ALA A 7 24.77 -13.90 10.31
N GLY A 8 24.84 -12.77 9.63
CA GLY A 8 25.74 -11.68 10.01
C GLY A 8 25.40 -10.38 9.30
N ALA A 9 24.65 -9.52 10.01
CA ALA A 9 24.50 -8.08 9.78
C ALA A 9 23.89 -7.63 8.43
N ILE A 10 22.57 -7.77 8.31
CA ILE A 10 21.75 -6.89 7.46
C ILE A 10 20.76 -6.18 8.37
N SER A 11 21.12 -5.00 8.87
CA SER A 11 20.14 -4.07 9.43
C SER A 11 19.44 -3.37 8.28
N ALA A 12 18.45 -4.03 7.67
CA ALA A 12 17.59 -3.43 6.67
C ALA A 12 16.58 -2.47 7.34
N PRO A 13 16.28 -1.31 6.75
CA PRO A 13 14.99 -0.68 6.96
C PRO A 13 13.97 -1.52 6.18
N CYS A 14 13.67 -2.74 6.67
CA CYS A 14 12.59 -3.56 6.14
C CYS A 14 11.30 -2.74 6.09
N ALA A 15 10.47 -3.08 5.10
CA ALA A 15 9.02 -2.89 5.08
C ALA A 15 8.47 -2.64 6.49
N GLN A 16 7.53 -1.72 6.63
CA GLN A 16 6.63 -1.76 7.78
C GLN A 16 5.77 -3.04 7.63
N SER A 17 6.41 -4.21 7.75
CA SER A 17 5.74 -5.43 8.09
C SER A 17 5.01 -5.17 9.40
N ILE A 18 3.93 -5.90 9.59
CA ILE A 18 3.13 -5.89 10.82
C ILE A 18 4.02 -6.01 12.07
N GLY A 19 5.24 -6.57 11.95
CA GLY A 19 6.27 -6.64 12.99
C GLY A 19 6.85 -5.31 13.52
N LYS A 20 6.73 -4.18 12.81
CA LYS A 20 7.18 -2.85 13.32
C LYS A 20 6.05 -1.96 13.86
N MET A 21 4.79 -2.37 13.71
CA MET A 21 3.70 -1.72 14.46
C MET A 21 3.97 -2.01 15.94
N GLY A 22 4.07 -0.92 16.72
CA GLY A 22 4.69 -0.90 18.05
C GLY A 22 4.33 -2.12 18.89
N ASN A 23 5.29 -2.63 19.66
CA ASN A 23 5.07 -3.70 20.66
C ASN A 23 3.65 -3.56 21.22
N ALA A 24 2.75 -4.50 20.85
CA ALA A 24 1.48 -4.64 21.54
C ALA A 24 1.91 -4.94 22.97
N ARG A 25 1.96 -3.88 23.77
CA ARG A 25 2.38 -3.98 25.15
C ARG A 25 1.22 -4.67 25.83
N TRP A 26 1.55 -5.64 26.66
CA TRP A 26 0.64 -6.24 27.61
C TRP A 26 -0.37 -5.20 28.12
N ASP A 27 -1.67 -5.50 28.03
CA ASP A 27 -2.75 -4.62 28.51
C ASP A 27 -2.65 -4.35 30.02
N THR A 28 -1.75 -5.09 30.70
CA THR A 28 -1.34 -4.91 32.09
C THR A 28 -0.39 -3.74 32.34
N THR A 29 0.20 -3.14 31.29
CA THR A 29 1.12 -2.00 31.41
C THR A 29 0.44 -0.67 31.08
N PRO A 30 0.83 0.45 31.74
CA PRO A 30 0.33 1.76 31.36
C PRO A 30 0.61 2.08 29.90
N LEU A 31 -0.40 2.59 29.20
CA LEU A 31 -0.24 3.09 27.84
C LEU A 31 0.48 4.44 27.90
N HIS A 32 1.46 4.63 27.02
CA HIS A 32 2.30 5.82 27.01
C HIS A 32 2.41 6.39 25.60
N ASP A 33 2.02 7.65 25.45
CA ASP A 33 1.93 8.38 24.18
C ASP A 33 2.42 9.84 24.35
N PRO A 34 3.76 10.05 24.44
CA PRO A 34 4.37 11.28 24.94
C PRO A 34 4.18 12.51 24.05
N MET A 35 3.72 12.32 22.81
CA MET A 35 3.51 13.41 21.86
C MET A 35 2.05 13.90 21.83
N ARG A 36 1.19 13.37 22.71
CA ARG A 36 -0.25 13.55 22.66
C ARG A 36 -0.83 14.23 23.91
N PRO A 37 -2.02 14.85 23.83
CA PRO A 37 -2.64 15.51 24.97
C PRO A 37 -2.88 14.58 26.17
N VAL A 38 -3.26 13.32 25.93
CA VAL A 38 -3.28 12.27 26.94
C VAL A 38 -2.01 11.47 26.76
N MET A 39 -1.03 11.75 27.61
CA MET A 39 0.31 11.19 27.49
C MET A 39 0.43 9.81 28.13
N GLU A 40 -0.33 9.53 29.18
CA GLU A 40 -0.24 8.25 29.86
C GLU A 40 -1.61 7.84 30.39
N ILE A 41 -1.95 6.56 30.24
CA ILE A 41 -3.20 5.98 30.75
C ILE A 41 -2.84 4.75 31.58
N GLY A 42 -3.20 4.80 32.87
CA GLY A 42 -3.16 3.65 33.76
C GLY A 42 -4.56 3.18 34.14
N GLN A 43 -4.61 2.19 35.04
CA GLN A 43 -5.88 1.67 35.58
C GLN A 43 -6.59 2.70 36.47
N THR A 44 -5.83 3.48 37.25
CA THR A 44 -6.37 4.39 38.26
C THR A 44 -5.91 5.83 38.08
N TYR A 45 -5.30 6.14 36.94
CA TYR A 45 -4.81 7.47 36.63
C TYR A 45 -4.72 7.73 35.12
N ALA A 46 -4.60 9.01 34.78
CA ALA A 46 -4.13 9.47 33.48
C ALA A 46 -3.20 10.67 33.65
N VAL A 47 -2.28 10.88 32.70
CA VAL A 47 -1.41 12.06 32.66
C VAL A 47 -1.75 12.86 31.42
N LEU A 48 -2.10 14.13 31.62
CA LEU A 48 -2.42 15.07 30.57
C LEU A 48 -1.29 16.07 30.37
N GLN A 49 -1.12 16.52 29.13
CA GLN A 49 -0.33 17.69 28.78
C GLN A 49 -1.08 18.60 27.82
N TYR A 50 -0.96 19.91 28.00
CA TYR A 50 -1.68 20.89 27.18
C TYR A 50 -1.01 22.27 27.24
N PHE A 51 -1.34 23.10 26.25
CA PHE A 51 -0.92 24.50 26.19
C PHE A 51 -2.11 25.44 26.38
N THR A 52 -1.87 26.61 26.95
CA THR A 52 -2.87 27.67 27.17
C THR A 52 -2.47 28.95 26.43
N THR A 53 -3.46 29.79 26.16
CA THR A 53 -3.28 31.04 25.37
C THR A 53 -2.42 32.07 26.11
N ALA A 54 -2.50 32.07 27.44
CA ALA A 54 -1.77 32.97 28.33
C ALA A 54 -1.34 32.23 29.60
N PRO A 55 -0.25 32.64 30.28
CA PRO A 55 0.18 32.01 31.51
C PRO A 55 -0.94 31.95 32.56
N CYS A 56 -1.30 30.75 33.02
CA CYS A 56 -2.31 30.56 34.04
C CYS A 56 -1.97 29.38 34.96
N GLU A 57 -2.78 29.16 36.00
CA GLU A 57 -2.64 27.99 36.87
C GLU A 57 -2.96 26.68 36.12
N THR A 58 -2.31 25.58 36.52
CA THR A 58 -2.62 24.24 36.00
C THR A 58 -3.89 23.70 36.66
N ARG A 59 -5.00 23.65 35.90
CA ARG A 59 -6.28 23.11 36.37
C ARG A 59 -6.97 22.30 35.27
N VAL A 60 -7.53 21.16 35.64
CA VAL A 60 -8.37 20.33 34.76
C VAL A 60 -9.66 19.98 35.49
N GLN A 61 -10.80 20.23 34.86
CA GLN A 61 -12.09 19.77 35.35
C GLN A 61 -12.38 18.39 34.76
N ILE A 62 -12.78 17.43 35.58
CA ILE A 62 -13.05 16.06 35.14
C ILE A 62 -14.39 15.54 35.66
N ARG A 63 -14.99 14.63 34.90
CA ARG A 63 -16.19 13.86 35.28
C ARG A 63 -16.13 12.45 34.70
N ALA A 64 -16.71 11.48 35.39
CA ALA A 64 -16.85 10.12 34.88
C ALA A 64 -18.18 9.95 34.13
N GLY A 65 -18.23 9.04 33.16
CA GLY A 65 -19.46 8.61 32.49
C GLY A 65 -19.27 8.35 31.00
N ASN A 66 -20.21 7.65 30.36
CA ASN A 66 -20.15 7.36 28.93
C ASN A 66 -20.82 8.44 28.07
N LEU A 67 -21.67 9.29 28.66
CA LEU A 67 -22.44 10.28 27.91
C LEU A 67 -21.69 11.61 27.77
N PRO A 68 -21.43 12.11 26.55
CA PRO A 68 -20.94 13.46 26.32
C PRO A 68 -21.82 14.54 26.96
N ALA A 69 -21.24 15.65 27.41
CA ALA A 69 -22.01 16.76 27.98
C ALA A 69 -22.91 17.41 26.93
N VAL A 70 -22.44 17.37 25.69
CA VAL A 70 -23.10 17.93 24.51
C VAL A 70 -24.19 17.01 23.95
N ALA A 71 -24.30 15.76 24.42
CA ALA A 71 -25.32 14.84 23.95
C ALA A 71 -26.71 15.49 24.08
N TRP A 72 -27.43 15.55 22.96
CA TRP A 72 -28.70 16.25 22.90
C TRP A 72 -29.74 15.61 23.81
N ARG A 73 -30.53 16.47 24.45
CA ARG A 73 -31.65 16.07 25.30
C ARG A 73 -32.83 17.01 25.06
N PRO A 74 -34.07 16.50 25.10
CA PRO A 74 -35.24 17.35 25.05
C PRO A 74 -35.25 18.30 26.27
N PRO A 75 -35.90 19.48 26.17
CA PRO A 75 -35.79 20.55 27.16
C PRO A 75 -36.02 20.10 28.61
N GLU A 76 -37.00 19.23 28.85
CA GLU A 76 -37.37 18.69 30.15
C GLU A 76 -36.36 17.70 30.75
N ARG A 77 -35.39 17.23 29.94
CA ARG A 77 -34.30 16.35 30.36
C ARG A 77 -32.93 17.01 30.28
N ARG A 78 -32.83 18.30 29.94
CA ARG A 78 -31.55 19.00 29.88
C ARG A 78 -30.93 19.12 31.26
N GLN A 79 -29.68 18.71 31.37
CA GLN A 79 -28.91 18.77 32.62
C GLN A 79 -27.50 19.27 32.29
N ASN A 80 -26.95 20.13 33.14
CA ASN A 80 -25.55 20.51 33.04
C ASN A 80 -24.68 19.44 33.70
N LEU A 81 -24.12 18.53 32.90
CA LEU A 81 -23.26 17.44 33.40
C LEU A 81 -21.99 17.94 34.10
N TRP A 82 -21.57 19.19 33.87
CA TRP A 82 -20.44 19.81 34.55
C TRP A 82 -20.77 20.41 35.92
N GLN A 83 -22.04 20.39 36.30
CA GLN A 83 -22.52 20.75 37.64
C GLN A 83 -23.02 19.52 38.42
N ALA A 84 -22.92 18.32 37.84
CA ALA A 84 -23.37 17.08 38.48
C ALA A 84 -22.48 16.66 39.65
N ALA A 85 -23.05 15.87 40.56
CA ALA A 85 -22.30 15.24 41.65
C ALA A 85 -21.19 14.33 41.06
N GLY A 86 -19.95 14.51 41.51
CA GLY A 86 -18.78 13.75 41.03
C GLY A 86 -17.87 14.50 40.05
N VAL A 87 -18.27 15.70 39.60
CA VAL A 87 -17.35 16.62 38.91
C VAL A 87 -16.33 17.14 39.91
N ARG A 88 -15.05 17.13 39.55
CA ARG A 88 -13.98 17.72 40.39
C ARG A 88 -12.95 18.46 39.56
N ILE A 89 -12.30 19.43 40.20
CA ILE A 89 -11.14 20.15 39.64
C ILE A 89 -9.87 19.55 40.21
N VAL A 90 -9.00 19.09 39.32
CA VAL A 90 -7.65 18.63 39.64
C VAL A 90 -6.71 19.82 39.45
N ARG A 91 -5.92 20.12 40.48
CA ARG A 91 -4.92 21.20 40.45
C ARG A 91 -3.55 20.57 40.26
N GLY A 92 -2.78 21.10 39.32
CA GLY A 92 -1.39 20.72 39.12
C GLY A 92 -0.45 21.48 40.06
N GLU A 93 0.83 21.51 39.69
CA GLU A 93 1.84 22.26 40.43
C GLU A 93 1.48 23.76 40.56
N PRO A 94 1.81 24.40 41.69
CA PRO A 94 1.62 25.83 41.89
C PRO A 94 2.33 26.71 40.84
N GLY A 95 1.84 27.93 40.67
CA GLY A 95 2.39 28.94 39.76
C GLY A 95 1.65 29.03 38.41
N THR A 96 2.05 30.01 37.60
CA THR A 96 1.48 30.25 36.27
C THR A 96 2.45 29.82 35.18
N ARG A 97 1.93 29.23 34.11
CA ARG A 97 2.71 28.72 32.97
C ARG A 97 1.80 28.58 31.75
N THR A 98 2.37 28.46 30.56
CA THR A 98 1.64 28.19 29.32
C THR A 98 1.65 26.72 28.93
N TYR A 99 2.70 25.99 29.30
CA TYR A 99 2.76 24.53 29.18
C TYR A 99 2.39 23.87 30.50
N HIS A 100 1.47 22.92 30.43
CA HIS A 100 0.96 22.21 31.58
C HIS A 100 1.18 20.71 31.42
N ARG A 101 1.59 20.07 32.52
CA ARG A 101 1.58 18.62 32.70
C ARG A 101 0.90 18.32 34.03
N ILE A 102 -0.07 17.41 34.04
CA ILE A 102 -0.82 17.09 35.24
C ILE A 102 -1.16 15.60 35.28
N ARG A 103 -0.90 14.98 36.42
CA ARG A 103 -1.34 13.63 36.73
C ARG A 103 -2.67 13.68 37.46
N ILE A 104 -3.62 12.88 36.99
CA ILE A 104 -4.96 12.75 37.57
C ILE A 104 -5.07 11.37 38.21
N ASP A 105 -4.91 11.30 39.53
CA ASP A 105 -5.03 10.05 40.29
C ASP A 105 -6.44 9.79 40.82
N ARG A 106 -6.64 8.60 41.42
CA ARG A 106 -7.90 8.14 42.04
C ARG A 106 -9.05 8.01 41.02
N LEU A 107 -8.70 7.55 39.82
CA LEU A 107 -9.67 7.14 38.80
C LEU A 107 -10.06 5.67 39.02
N ARG A 108 -11.24 5.30 38.51
CA ARG A 108 -11.71 3.91 38.51
C ARG A 108 -11.17 3.22 37.26
N PRO A 109 -10.75 1.94 37.34
CA PRO A 109 -10.42 1.14 36.17
C PRO A 109 -11.57 0.99 35.19
N GLY A 110 -11.24 0.80 33.91
CA GLY A 110 -12.20 0.53 32.83
C GLY A 110 -13.33 1.55 32.73
N THR A 111 -13.03 2.83 32.98
CA THR A 111 -14.04 3.89 33.10
C THR A 111 -13.71 5.05 32.18
N ARG A 112 -14.73 5.54 31.45
CA ARG A 112 -14.61 6.79 30.69
C ARG A 112 -14.61 8.01 31.60
N TYR A 113 -13.69 8.91 31.31
CA TYR A 113 -13.62 10.26 31.86
C TYR A 113 -13.70 11.29 30.74
N TYR A 114 -14.53 12.30 30.97
CA TYR A 114 -14.51 13.53 30.19
C TYR A 114 -13.75 14.61 30.96
N TYR A 115 -13.02 15.45 30.24
CA TYR A 115 -12.25 16.54 30.83
C TYR A 115 -12.35 17.85 30.04
N ARG A 116 -12.17 18.97 30.76
CA ARG A 116 -11.96 20.30 30.19
C ARG A 116 -10.70 20.91 30.79
N ILE A 117 -9.86 21.50 29.95
CA ILE A 117 -8.68 22.22 30.38
C ILE A 117 -9.04 23.68 30.73
N TYR A 118 -8.41 24.20 31.78
CA TYR A 118 -8.54 25.60 32.18
C TYR A 118 -7.66 26.47 31.28
N ASP A 119 -8.26 27.40 30.55
CA ASP A 119 -7.57 28.39 29.73
C ASP A 119 -8.37 29.70 29.75
N PRO A 120 -8.18 30.54 30.79
CA PRO A 120 -8.97 31.75 30.97
C PRO A 120 -8.68 32.81 29.90
N GLY A 121 -7.56 32.71 29.19
CA GLY A 121 -7.21 33.60 28.07
C GLY A 121 -7.87 33.20 26.74
N ALA A 122 -8.48 32.01 26.68
CA ALA A 122 -9.14 31.53 25.48
C ALA A 122 -10.49 32.19 25.23
N THR A 123 -10.72 32.62 23.99
CA THR A 123 -12.06 32.97 23.50
C THR A 123 -12.58 31.82 22.64
N PRO A 124 -13.56 31.03 23.12
CA PRO A 124 -14.02 29.88 22.35
C PRO A 124 -14.84 30.31 21.14
N THR A 125 -14.62 29.63 20.01
CA THR A 125 -15.41 29.80 18.78
C THR A 125 -16.88 29.40 19.00
N ARG A 126 -17.74 29.73 18.03
CA ARG A 126 -19.14 29.29 18.05
C ARG A 126 -19.25 27.77 18.10
N GLU A 127 -18.40 27.09 17.35
CA GLU A 127 -18.35 25.63 17.32
C GLU A 127 -17.85 25.07 18.65
N GLU A 128 -16.76 25.58 19.21
CA GLU A 128 -16.26 25.11 20.52
C GLU A 128 -17.32 25.26 21.62
N ARG A 129 -18.11 26.35 21.61
CA ARG A 129 -19.24 26.53 22.53
C ARG A 129 -20.33 25.48 22.32
N LYS A 130 -20.66 25.17 21.06
CA LYS A 130 -21.58 24.07 20.71
C LYS A 130 -21.08 22.73 21.27
N TRP A 131 -19.75 22.55 21.30
CA TRP A 131 -19.06 21.40 21.87
C TRP A 131 -18.71 21.53 23.36
N GLY A 132 -19.43 22.38 24.10
CA GLY A 132 -19.39 22.42 25.56
C GLY A 132 -18.28 23.31 26.17
N ALA A 133 -17.63 24.16 25.38
CA ALA A 133 -16.74 25.19 25.91
C ALA A 133 -17.53 26.27 26.66
N GLU A 134 -17.08 26.59 27.87
CA GLU A 134 -17.69 27.57 28.75
C GLU A 134 -16.56 28.25 29.52
N PRO A 135 -16.15 29.50 29.16
CA PRO A 135 -15.04 30.17 29.80
C PRO A 135 -15.16 30.13 31.34
N PRO A 136 -14.09 29.78 32.06
CA PRO A 136 -12.69 29.69 31.62
C PRO A 136 -12.26 28.30 31.08
N TRP A 137 -13.20 27.42 30.77
CA TRP A 137 -12.95 26.05 30.33
C TRP A 137 -13.06 25.91 28.81
N ARG A 138 -12.08 25.22 28.21
CA ARG A 138 -12.13 24.79 26.81
C ARG A 138 -13.24 23.74 26.60
N ARG A 139 -13.47 23.35 25.34
CA ARG A 139 -14.42 22.28 25.00
C ARG A 139 -14.08 20.96 25.71
N GLU A 140 -15.05 20.07 25.76
CA GLU A 140 -14.90 18.75 26.36
C GLU A 140 -14.07 17.80 25.48
N TYR A 141 -13.26 16.96 26.13
CA TYR A 141 -12.49 15.86 25.56
C TYR A 141 -12.68 14.59 26.40
N ALA A 142 -12.23 13.43 25.90
CA ALA A 142 -12.39 12.15 26.59
C ALA A 142 -11.07 11.37 26.71
N PHE A 143 -11.03 10.48 27.70
CA PHE A 143 -10.13 9.33 27.77
C PHE A 143 -10.79 8.21 28.59
N ALA A 144 -10.34 6.98 28.41
CA ALA A 144 -10.73 5.82 29.21
C ALA A 144 -9.52 5.29 29.99
N THR A 145 -9.71 4.92 31.25
CA THR A 145 -8.69 4.21 32.02
C THR A 145 -8.61 2.74 31.62
N LEU A 146 -7.45 2.13 31.84
CA LEU A 146 -7.27 0.69 31.64
C LEU A 146 -8.16 -0.13 32.60
N ALA A 147 -8.56 -1.31 32.15
CA ALA A 147 -9.40 -2.23 32.91
C ALA A 147 -8.62 -2.84 34.09
N PRO A 148 -9.33 -3.40 35.09
CA PRO A 148 -8.68 -4.24 36.09
C PRO A 148 -7.91 -5.40 35.45
N ARG A 149 -6.93 -5.95 36.16
CA ARG A 149 -6.20 -7.15 35.70
C ARG A 149 -7.17 -8.29 35.36
N GLY A 150 -6.94 -8.98 34.24
CA GLY A 150 -7.82 -10.04 33.74
C GLY A 150 -8.94 -9.53 32.81
N TYR A 151 -8.91 -8.24 32.46
CA TYR A 151 -9.88 -7.61 31.59
C TYR A 151 -9.20 -6.58 30.68
N LYS A 152 -9.83 -6.34 29.53
CA LYS A 152 -9.48 -5.32 28.53
C LYS A 152 -10.53 -4.22 28.49
N THR A 153 -10.09 -2.98 28.37
CA THR A 153 -10.98 -1.83 28.09
C THR A 153 -11.17 -1.67 26.59
N ILE A 154 -12.43 -1.53 26.16
CA ILE A 154 -12.78 -1.28 24.76
C ILE A 154 -13.82 -0.17 24.65
N ILE A 155 -13.88 0.42 23.46
CA ILE A 155 -14.90 1.38 23.05
C ILE A 155 -15.97 0.64 22.25
N HIS A 156 -17.18 0.56 22.80
CA HIS A 156 -18.37 0.07 22.12
C HIS A 156 -19.09 1.24 21.46
N LEU A 157 -19.18 1.21 20.13
CA LEU A 157 -19.80 2.26 19.32
C LEU A 157 -21.04 1.71 18.63
N PRO A 158 -22.24 1.88 19.22
CA PRO A 158 -23.47 1.48 18.57
C PRO A 158 -23.78 2.39 17.37
N VAL A 159 -24.12 1.78 16.24
CA VAL A 159 -24.48 2.43 14.98
C VAL A 159 -25.81 1.89 14.51
N LYS A 160 -26.79 2.76 14.28
CA LYS A 160 -28.11 2.33 13.80
C LYS A 160 -28.11 2.25 12.29
N VAL A 161 -28.53 1.12 11.75
CA VAL A 161 -28.56 0.85 10.32
C VAL A 161 -30.00 0.59 9.90
N LEU A 162 -30.46 1.33 8.91
CA LEU A 162 -31.69 1.02 8.23
C LEU A 162 -31.41 0.30 6.91
N ILE A 163 -32.03 -0.86 6.74
CA ILE A 163 -32.07 -1.58 5.47
C ILE A 163 -33.45 -1.36 4.84
N MET A 164 -33.48 -0.83 3.62
CA MET A 164 -34.66 -0.71 2.78
C MET A 164 -34.53 -1.68 1.60
N PRO A 165 -34.92 -2.96 1.79
CA PRO A 165 -34.69 -4.01 0.81
C PRO A 165 -35.55 -3.87 -0.45
N ASN A 166 -36.76 -3.32 -0.34
CA ASN A 166 -37.76 -3.40 -1.41
C ASN A 166 -38.00 -2.03 -2.05
N VAL A 167 -37.03 -1.54 -2.83
CA VAL A 167 -37.12 -0.25 -3.50
C VAL A 167 -37.13 -0.42 -5.02
N VAL A 168 -38.06 0.23 -5.71
CA VAL A 168 -38.24 0.12 -7.17
C VAL A 168 -38.25 1.48 -7.84
N ASN A 169 -37.46 1.64 -8.90
CA ASN A 169 -37.56 2.80 -9.79
C ASN A 169 -38.76 2.60 -10.72
N VAL A 170 -39.88 3.21 -10.35
CA VAL A 170 -41.14 3.03 -11.06
C VAL A 170 -41.05 3.58 -12.48
N ALA A 171 -40.39 4.72 -12.69
CA ALA A 171 -40.21 5.30 -14.02
C ALA A 171 -39.55 4.32 -14.99
N SER A 172 -38.51 3.59 -14.55
CA SER A 172 -37.85 2.57 -15.38
C SER A 172 -38.77 1.41 -15.78
N ALA A 173 -39.75 1.06 -14.93
CA ALA A 173 -40.74 0.02 -15.23
C ALA A 173 -41.63 0.39 -16.42
N TYR A 174 -41.83 1.69 -16.66
CA TYR A 174 -42.68 2.25 -17.71
C TYR A 174 -41.89 2.74 -18.93
N ALA A 175 -40.66 2.26 -19.13
CA ALA A 175 -39.88 2.58 -20.33
C ALA A 175 -40.63 2.26 -21.64
N ASP A 176 -41.45 1.21 -21.66
CA ASP A 176 -42.56 1.03 -22.62
C ASP A 176 -43.89 1.27 -21.87
N PRO A 177 -44.53 2.44 -22.04
CA PRO A 177 -45.77 2.76 -21.34
C PRO A 177 -46.93 1.80 -21.61
N ASN A 178 -46.90 1.09 -22.75
CA ASN A 178 -47.95 0.15 -23.14
C ASN A 178 -47.72 -1.25 -22.57
N ARG A 179 -46.49 -1.55 -22.13
CA ARG A 179 -46.08 -2.86 -21.61
C ARG A 179 -45.15 -2.66 -20.40
N PRO A 180 -45.68 -2.21 -19.26
CA PRO A 180 -44.86 -2.00 -18.07
C PRO A 180 -44.22 -3.30 -17.60
N ALA A 181 -43.03 -3.19 -17.03
CA ALA A 181 -42.27 -4.31 -16.47
C ALA A 181 -43.08 -5.07 -15.39
N PRO A 182 -42.93 -6.40 -15.27
CA PRO A 182 -43.55 -7.14 -14.18
C PRO A 182 -42.98 -6.70 -12.82
N PRO A 183 -43.77 -6.72 -11.73
CA PRO A 183 -43.28 -6.40 -10.39
C PRO A 183 -42.02 -7.22 -10.03
N PRO A 184 -40.97 -6.59 -9.47
CA PRO A 184 -39.79 -7.32 -9.04
C PRO A 184 -40.12 -8.22 -7.83
N PRO A 185 -39.41 -9.36 -7.66
CA PRO A 185 -39.52 -10.14 -6.43
C PRO A 185 -38.97 -9.37 -5.24
N ALA A 186 -39.56 -9.50 -4.06
CA ALA A 186 -38.97 -8.95 -2.84
C ALA A 186 -37.60 -9.59 -2.56
N LEU A 187 -36.71 -8.91 -1.81
CA LEU A 187 -35.51 -9.58 -1.30
C LEU A 187 -35.94 -10.76 -0.41
N THR A 188 -35.26 -11.90 -0.58
CA THR A 188 -35.56 -13.10 0.23
C THR A 188 -34.98 -12.95 1.64
N LYS A 189 -35.42 -13.82 2.56
CA LYS A 189 -34.87 -13.87 3.92
C LYS A 189 -33.37 -14.18 3.91
N GLU A 190 -32.94 -15.07 3.02
CA GLU A 190 -31.54 -15.46 2.85
C GLU A 190 -30.70 -14.27 2.35
N GLN A 191 -31.24 -13.46 1.44
CA GLN A 191 -30.59 -12.22 1.00
C GLN A 191 -30.48 -11.22 2.15
N ILE A 192 -31.53 -11.06 2.97
CA ILE A 192 -31.49 -10.20 4.16
C ILE A 192 -30.44 -10.71 5.16
N GLU A 193 -30.39 -12.02 5.45
CA GLU A 193 -29.37 -12.61 6.32
C GLU A 193 -27.95 -12.42 5.75
N ARG A 194 -27.78 -12.52 4.41
CA ARG A 194 -26.51 -12.20 3.78
C ARG A 194 -26.09 -10.75 4.05
N ILE A 195 -27.01 -9.79 3.96
CA ILE A 195 -26.73 -8.39 4.30
C ILE A 195 -26.28 -8.26 5.76
N LYS A 196 -26.94 -8.95 6.69
CA LYS A 196 -26.54 -8.95 8.12
C LYS A 196 -25.12 -9.51 8.31
N GLN A 197 -24.76 -10.58 7.61
CA GLN A 197 -23.41 -11.15 7.62
C GLN A 197 -22.35 -10.18 7.08
N GLU A 198 -22.70 -9.35 6.10
CA GLU A 198 -21.80 -8.32 5.57
C GLU A 198 -21.54 -7.20 6.59
N TYR A 199 -22.55 -6.76 7.34
CA TYR A 199 -22.34 -5.85 8.47
C TYR A 199 -21.52 -6.48 9.59
N ALA A 200 -21.71 -7.78 9.87
CA ALA A 200 -20.86 -8.50 10.81
C ALA A 200 -19.39 -8.60 10.32
N THR A 201 -19.19 -8.71 9.01
CA THR A 201 -17.86 -8.68 8.38
C THR A 201 -17.21 -7.30 8.55
N ALA A 202 -17.95 -6.22 8.29
CA ALA A 202 -17.48 -4.85 8.53
C ALA A 202 -17.14 -4.63 10.03
N ALA A 203 -17.97 -5.10 10.95
CA ALA A 203 -17.70 -5.01 12.39
C ALA A 203 -16.41 -5.74 12.79
N ARG A 204 -16.18 -6.95 12.25
CA ARG A 204 -14.94 -7.71 12.47
C ARG A 204 -13.72 -6.97 11.93
N TYR A 205 -13.86 -6.36 10.76
CA TYR A 205 -12.80 -5.59 10.14
C TYR A 205 -12.34 -4.43 11.06
N PHE A 206 -13.27 -3.59 11.55
CA PHE A 206 -12.93 -2.53 12.52
C PHE A 206 -12.32 -3.08 13.80
N TRP A 207 -12.89 -4.18 14.29
CA TRP A 207 -12.46 -4.82 15.54
C TRP A 207 -11.01 -5.27 15.49
N VAL A 208 -10.60 -6.00 14.45
CA VAL A 208 -9.22 -6.49 14.33
C VAL A 208 -8.25 -5.34 14.04
N ASN A 209 -8.59 -4.44 13.10
CA ASN A 209 -7.67 -3.39 12.66
C ASN A 209 -7.49 -2.26 13.68
N SER A 210 -8.37 -2.15 14.69
CA SER A 210 -8.20 -1.26 15.84
C SER A 210 -7.45 -1.89 17.04
N GLY A 211 -6.84 -3.07 16.86
CA GLY A 211 -6.21 -3.79 17.97
C GLY A 211 -7.21 -4.23 19.04
N MET A 212 -8.45 -4.54 18.63
CA MET A 212 -9.55 -4.91 19.51
C MET A 212 -9.88 -3.83 20.54
N ARG A 213 -9.72 -2.55 20.16
CA ARG A 213 -10.10 -1.38 20.99
C ARG A 213 -11.42 -0.75 20.56
N LEU A 214 -11.81 -0.85 19.29
CA LEU A 214 -13.05 -0.29 18.77
C LEU A 214 -13.98 -1.40 18.29
N TRP A 215 -15.13 -1.53 18.95
CA TRP A 215 -16.22 -2.38 18.50
C TRP A 215 -17.32 -1.51 17.89
N VAL A 216 -17.38 -1.47 16.55
CA VAL A 216 -18.49 -0.88 15.81
C VAL A 216 -19.63 -1.89 15.78
N ASP A 217 -20.72 -1.58 16.49
CA ASP A 217 -21.86 -2.48 16.67
C ASP A 217 -23.06 -2.01 15.84
N PHE A 218 -23.31 -2.70 14.72
CA PHE A 218 -24.37 -2.34 13.79
C PHE A 218 -25.72 -2.90 14.23
N HIS A 219 -26.59 -2.02 14.74
CA HIS A 219 -27.96 -2.35 15.11
C HIS A 219 -28.87 -2.20 13.87
N LEU A 220 -29.34 -3.34 13.35
CA LEU A 220 -30.05 -3.39 12.08
C LEU A 220 -31.57 -3.28 12.25
N PHE A 221 -32.18 -2.36 11.48
CA PHE A 221 -33.62 -2.15 11.37
C PHE A 221 -34.03 -2.32 9.91
N VAL A 222 -35.12 -3.05 9.63
CA VAL A 222 -35.54 -3.37 8.25
C VAL A 222 -36.90 -2.76 7.96
N ASP A 223 -36.99 -1.95 6.90
CA ASP A 223 -38.26 -1.46 6.35
C ASP A 223 -38.66 -2.28 5.12
N GLU A 224 -39.38 -3.37 5.35
CA GLU A 224 -39.76 -4.34 4.31
C GLU A 224 -40.81 -3.82 3.32
N ARG A 225 -41.39 -2.63 3.55
CA ARG A 225 -42.40 -2.06 2.65
C ARG A 225 -41.82 -1.83 1.26
N TRP A 226 -42.65 -2.06 0.25
CA TRP A 226 -42.35 -1.60 -1.10
C TRP A 226 -42.36 -0.08 -1.15
N GLN A 227 -41.27 0.48 -1.66
CA GLN A 227 -41.05 1.92 -1.77
C GLN A 227 -40.67 2.27 -3.21
N ARG A 228 -41.04 3.46 -3.67
CA ARG A 228 -40.62 3.96 -4.98
C ARG A 228 -39.36 4.81 -4.89
N TRP A 229 -38.50 4.63 -5.87
CA TRP A 229 -37.38 5.50 -6.18
C TRP A 229 -37.78 6.45 -7.32
N GLY A 230 -37.55 7.74 -7.13
CA GLY A 230 -37.95 8.76 -8.11
C GLY A 230 -39.46 9.01 -8.16
N GLU A 231 -39.91 9.72 -9.19
CA GLU A 231 -41.32 10.10 -9.38
C GLU A 231 -42.21 8.90 -9.71
N GLU A 232 -43.48 9.00 -9.33
CA GLU A 232 -44.52 8.08 -9.78
C GLU A 232 -45.05 8.56 -11.15
N PRO A 233 -44.93 7.76 -12.23
CA PRO A 233 -45.48 8.12 -13.53
C PRO A 233 -47.00 8.40 -13.47
N PRO A 234 -47.53 9.40 -14.19
CA PRO A 234 -48.96 9.70 -14.18
C PRO A 234 -49.86 8.52 -14.59
N ASN A 235 -49.35 7.65 -15.46
CA ASN A 235 -50.01 6.42 -15.94
C ASN A 235 -49.70 5.17 -15.09
N ALA A 236 -49.07 5.32 -13.92
CA ALA A 236 -48.81 4.20 -13.02
C ALA A 236 -50.11 3.52 -12.57
N GLN A 237 -50.11 2.18 -12.53
CA GLN A 237 -51.27 1.36 -12.18
C GLN A 237 -50.85 0.09 -11.44
N GLY A 238 -51.81 -0.56 -10.77
CA GLY A 238 -51.57 -1.83 -10.06
C GLY A 238 -50.51 -1.69 -8.96
N PHE A 239 -49.54 -2.61 -8.95
CA PHE A 239 -48.45 -2.66 -7.97
C PHE A 239 -47.65 -1.35 -7.85
N TYR A 240 -47.48 -0.63 -8.96
CA TYR A 240 -46.66 0.58 -8.99
C TYR A 240 -47.36 1.85 -8.49
N LYS A 241 -48.68 1.78 -8.23
CA LYS A 241 -49.48 2.95 -7.85
C LYS A 241 -49.51 3.14 -6.33
N GLY A 242 -49.22 4.35 -5.88
CA GLY A 242 -49.35 4.75 -4.47
C GLY A 242 -48.21 4.24 -3.57
N LEU A 243 -47.10 3.78 -4.14
CA LEU A 243 -45.95 3.37 -3.34
C LEU A 243 -45.36 4.59 -2.60
N PRO A 244 -45.07 4.48 -1.29
CA PRO A 244 -44.42 5.57 -0.56
C PRO A 244 -43.03 5.85 -1.15
N PRO A 245 -42.60 7.12 -1.19
CA PRO A 245 -41.24 7.44 -1.61
C PRO A 245 -40.23 6.81 -0.65
N CYS A 246 -39.15 6.26 -1.21
CA CYS A 246 -38.01 5.86 -0.40
C CYS A 246 -37.41 7.10 0.25
N ARG A 247 -37.12 7.01 1.55
CA ARG A 247 -36.55 8.15 2.29
C ARG A 247 -35.07 8.38 1.98
N SER A 248 -34.36 7.30 1.66
CA SER A 248 -33.01 7.40 1.11
C SER A 248 -33.14 7.82 -0.34
N TYR A 249 -33.06 9.13 -0.58
CA TYR A 249 -33.00 9.77 -1.90
C TYR A 249 -34.25 9.58 -2.80
N ALA A 250 -34.80 10.68 -3.28
CA ALA A 250 -35.78 10.72 -4.36
C ALA A 250 -35.20 11.57 -5.49
N GLY A 251 -34.50 10.97 -6.45
CA GLY A 251 -33.92 11.72 -7.55
C GLY A 251 -33.67 10.89 -8.80
N VAL A 252 -33.52 11.61 -9.91
CA VAL A 252 -33.37 11.12 -11.28
C VAL A 252 -32.19 10.16 -11.43
N ASP A 253 -32.26 9.28 -12.43
CA ASP A 253 -31.16 8.39 -12.80
C ASP A 253 -29.87 9.21 -13.01
N PHE A 254 -28.75 8.75 -12.44
CA PHE A 254 -27.39 9.26 -12.66
C PHE A 254 -26.90 10.52 -11.91
N ALA A 255 -27.58 11.02 -10.88
CA ALA A 255 -26.89 11.92 -9.93
C ALA A 255 -26.10 11.10 -8.88
N PRO A 256 -24.89 11.54 -8.48
CA PRO A 256 -24.08 10.82 -7.50
C PRO A 256 -24.78 10.72 -6.13
N PRO A 257 -24.59 9.61 -5.37
CA PRO A 257 -25.01 9.51 -3.97
C PRO A 257 -24.43 10.65 -3.13
N GLY A 258 -25.15 11.09 -2.08
CA GLY A 258 -24.75 12.22 -1.22
C GLY A 258 -25.50 13.54 -1.45
N GLY A 259 -26.38 13.62 -2.44
CA GLY A 259 -27.22 14.81 -2.72
C GLY A 259 -28.66 14.77 -2.18
N GLY A 260 -29.06 13.71 -1.46
CA GLY A 260 -30.41 13.55 -0.91
C GLY A 260 -30.61 14.23 0.45
N ALA A 261 -31.85 14.39 0.88
CA ALA A 261 -32.14 14.83 2.25
C ALA A 261 -31.81 13.71 3.24
N PHE A 262 -30.74 13.88 4.02
CA PHE A 262 -30.40 12.94 5.09
C PHE A 262 -31.47 12.97 6.19
N THR A 263 -32.04 11.81 6.49
CA THR A 263 -33.07 11.66 7.53
C THR A 263 -32.49 11.18 8.85
N ILE A 264 -33.28 11.22 9.91
CA ILE A 264 -32.90 10.73 11.24
C ILE A 264 -33.78 9.53 11.55
N LEU A 265 -33.17 8.36 11.67
CA LEU A 265 -33.84 7.11 12.00
C LEU A 265 -34.35 7.16 13.45
N ASP A 266 -35.65 7.05 13.61
CA ASP A 266 -36.28 6.73 14.90
C ASP A 266 -36.33 5.21 15.05
N THR A 267 -35.59 4.66 16.02
CA THR A 267 -35.51 3.22 16.23
C THR A 267 -36.81 2.61 16.75
N ARG A 268 -37.74 3.43 17.28
CA ARG A 268 -39.06 2.99 17.77
C ARG A 268 -40.11 2.97 16.66
N ASP A 269 -39.91 3.77 15.62
CA ASP A 269 -40.75 3.80 14.43
C ASP A 269 -39.88 3.88 13.17
N PRO A 270 -39.21 2.78 12.79
CA PRO A 270 -38.26 2.79 11.67
C PRO A 270 -38.90 3.16 10.33
N GLN A 271 -40.22 3.05 10.19
CA GLN A 271 -40.93 3.34 8.93
C GLN A 271 -41.22 4.83 8.73
N ARG A 272 -41.12 5.64 9.79
CA ARG A 272 -41.39 7.07 9.74
C ARG A 272 -40.21 7.85 9.15
N VAL A 273 -40.51 8.72 8.19
CA VAL A 273 -39.55 9.72 7.71
C VAL A 273 -39.48 10.85 8.72
N ASN A 274 -38.29 11.12 9.25
CA ASN A 274 -38.10 12.09 10.33
C ASN A 274 -36.85 12.94 10.09
N HIS A 275 -36.98 14.25 10.33
CA HIS A 275 -35.88 15.21 10.26
C HIS A 275 -35.63 15.91 11.60
N GLN A 276 -36.41 15.56 12.63
CA GLN A 276 -36.27 16.12 13.96
C GLN A 276 -35.37 15.23 14.82
N PRO A 277 -34.65 15.81 15.79
CA PRO A 277 -33.84 15.03 16.73
C PRO A 277 -34.66 13.95 17.44
N VAL A 278 -34.07 12.76 17.59
CA VAL A 278 -34.67 11.64 18.33
C VAL A 278 -33.94 11.50 19.66
N TYR A 279 -34.70 11.48 20.76
CA TYR A 279 -34.11 11.24 22.07
C TYR A 279 -33.88 9.75 22.29
N GLU A 280 -32.64 9.39 22.51
CA GLU A 280 -32.19 8.06 22.91
C GLU A 280 -31.42 8.21 24.23
N GLU A 281 -31.62 7.31 25.18
CA GLU A 281 -30.94 7.40 26.48
C GLU A 281 -29.42 7.30 26.33
N LEU A 282 -29.00 6.46 25.38
CA LEU A 282 -27.64 6.34 24.88
C LEU A 282 -27.69 6.71 23.38
N PRO A 283 -27.24 7.92 23.01
CA PRO A 283 -27.39 8.41 21.65
C PRO A 283 -26.47 7.65 20.70
N TYR A 284 -27.02 7.25 19.55
CA TYR A 284 -26.18 6.74 18.46
C TYR A 284 -25.40 7.92 17.88
N ALA A 285 -24.07 7.84 17.88
CA ALA A 285 -23.25 8.85 17.22
C ALA A 285 -23.29 8.71 15.70
N GLY A 286 -23.58 7.49 15.20
CA GLY A 286 -23.60 7.15 13.78
C GLY A 286 -24.87 6.46 13.32
N GLN A 287 -25.21 6.69 12.06
CA GLN A 287 -26.34 6.08 11.36
C GLN A 287 -25.96 5.72 9.92
N ILE A 288 -26.50 4.61 9.42
CA ILE A 288 -26.39 4.21 8.02
C ILE A 288 -27.80 3.96 7.46
N GLU A 289 -28.08 4.45 6.26
CA GLU A 289 -29.24 4.03 5.47
C GLU A 289 -28.77 3.33 4.20
N GLN A 290 -29.18 2.08 4.02
CA GLN A 290 -28.88 1.29 2.83
C GLN A 290 -30.17 0.97 2.07
N ALA A 291 -30.31 1.53 0.88
CA ALA A 291 -31.43 1.26 -0.02
C ALA A 291 -31.05 0.24 -1.08
N TYR A 292 -31.98 -0.63 -1.47
CA TYR A 292 -31.80 -1.58 -2.58
C TYR A 292 -32.69 -1.22 -3.79
N PRO A 293 -32.51 -0.03 -4.40
CA PRO A 293 -33.32 0.35 -5.54
C PRO A 293 -32.97 -0.49 -6.76
N ARG A 294 -34.01 -0.93 -7.47
CA ARG A 294 -33.88 -1.67 -8.73
C ARG A 294 -34.46 -0.87 -9.88
N ARG A 295 -33.82 -0.95 -11.04
CA ARG A 295 -34.36 -0.48 -12.32
C ARG A 295 -34.61 -1.63 -13.28
N TRP A 296 -35.58 -1.44 -14.15
CA TRP A 296 -35.83 -2.36 -15.24
C TRP A 296 -34.84 -2.10 -16.39
N ASP A 297 -34.08 -3.13 -16.77
CA ASP A 297 -33.29 -3.13 -18.01
C ASP A 297 -34.17 -3.70 -19.12
N ALA A 298 -34.69 -2.84 -20.00
CA ALA A 298 -35.59 -3.25 -21.07
C ALA A 298 -34.90 -4.14 -22.13
N GLN A 299 -33.58 -4.02 -22.30
CA GLN A 299 -32.84 -4.82 -23.27
C GLN A 299 -32.65 -6.25 -22.76
N LYS A 300 -32.29 -6.40 -21.47
CA LYS A 300 -32.10 -7.70 -20.82
C LYS A 300 -33.38 -8.32 -20.28
N ARG A 301 -34.45 -7.52 -20.18
CA ARG A 301 -35.74 -7.88 -19.59
C ARG A 301 -35.59 -8.39 -18.16
N GLU A 302 -34.78 -7.70 -17.37
CA GLU A 302 -34.51 -8.06 -15.97
C GLU A 302 -34.46 -6.83 -15.06
N TRP A 303 -34.61 -7.06 -13.76
CA TRP A 303 -34.41 -6.05 -12.74
C TRP A 303 -32.96 -6.04 -12.29
N VAL A 304 -32.31 -4.88 -12.38
CA VAL A 304 -30.92 -4.69 -11.93
C VAL A 304 -30.87 -3.69 -10.78
N PHE A 305 -30.02 -3.97 -9.78
CA PHE A 305 -29.79 -3.04 -8.67
C PHE A 305 -28.96 -1.85 -9.12
N TYR A 306 -29.23 -0.68 -8.55
CA TYR A 306 -28.31 0.45 -8.64
C TYR A 306 -27.11 0.23 -7.71
N ASN A 307 -25.92 0.51 -8.22
CA ASN A 307 -24.69 0.60 -7.44
C ASN A 307 -24.37 2.07 -7.13
N SER A 308 -23.62 2.34 -6.08
CA SER A 308 -23.16 3.68 -5.73
C SER A 308 -21.89 3.63 -4.87
N GLY A 309 -21.11 4.71 -4.88
CA GLY A 309 -19.97 4.89 -3.96
C GLY A 309 -20.40 5.18 -2.53
N GLY A 310 -21.55 5.83 -2.35
CA GLY A 310 -22.09 6.28 -1.07
C GLY A 310 -21.93 7.80 -0.86
N GLY A 311 -22.42 8.31 0.26
CA GLY A 311 -22.28 9.70 0.67
C GLY A 311 -22.51 9.86 2.17
N THR A 312 -21.72 10.72 2.79
CA THR A 312 -21.65 10.83 4.26
C THR A 312 -21.65 12.28 4.75
N PHE A 313 -22.36 12.53 5.85
CA PHE A 313 -22.22 13.72 6.70
C PHE A 313 -21.57 13.35 8.04
N GLY A 314 -20.64 14.21 8.48
CA GLY A 314 -19.95 14.10 9.75
C GLY A 314 -20.83 14.30 10.99
N VAL A 315 -20.18 14.26 12.16
CA VAL A 315 -20.80 14.28 13.50
C VAL A 315 -21.10 15.70 14.02
N ASP A 316 -20.89 16.73 13.23
CA ASP A 316 -21.03 18.15 13.58
C ASP A 316 -22.42 18.51 14.16
N GLY A 317 -23.45 17.77 13.74
CA GLY A 317 -24.83 17.90 14.19
C GLY A 317 -25.14 17.22 15.54
N PHE A 318 -24.20 16.47 16.12
CA PHE A 318 -24.46 15.64 17.31
C PHE A 318 -24.99 16.42 18.51
N PRO A 319 -24.49 17.63 18.84
CA PRO A 319 -25.06 18.44 19.93
C PRO A 319 -26.52 18.87 19.71
N ASP A 320 -26.99 18.85 18.46
CA ASP A 320 -28.37 19.15 18.09
C ASP A 320 -29.24 17.88 18.00
N GLY A 321 -28.68 16.71 18.36
CA GLY A 321 -29.36 15.41 18.35
C GLY A 321 -29.42 14.78 16.97
N ILE A 322 -28.45 15.12 16.13
CA ILE A 322 -28.32 14.66 14.76
C ILE A 322 -27.05 13.80 14.66
N PRO A 323 -27.15 12.48 14.42
CA PRO A 323 -25.96 11.63 14.30
C PRO A 323 -25.16 11.95 13.02
N ALA A 324 -23.91 11.48 12.96
CA ALA A 324 -23.23 11.30 11.69
C ALA A 324 -24.01 10.27 10.85
N ARG A 325 -24.04 10.46 9.53
CA ARG A 325 -24.96 9.70 8.68
C ARG A 325 -24.31 9.36 7.35
N SER A 326 -24.46 8.11 6.94
CA SER A 326 -24.09 7.63 5.61
C SER A 326 -25.30 7.09 4.86
N GLN A 327 -25.29 7.25 3.55
CA GLN A 327 -26.28 6.67 2.65
C GLN A 327 -25.58 5.99 1.47
N PHE A 328 -25.93 4.75 1.17
CA PHE A 328 -25.42 4.05 -0.01
C PHE A 328 -26.40 3.01 -0.56
N LEU A 329 -26.14 2.55 -1.79
CA LEU A 329 -27.03 1.64 -2.50
C LEU A 329 -26.53 0.20 -2.43
N GLY A 330 -27.45 -0.74 -2.32
CA GLY A 330 -27.19 -2.16 -2.12
C GLY A 330 -26.76 -2.93 -3.38
N GLY A 331 -26.63 -2.28 -4.54
CA GLY A 331 -26.11 -2.93 -5.76
C GLY A 331 -24.60 -3.14 -5.79
N GLY A 332 -23.89 -2.78 -4.72
CA GLY A 332 -22.45 -2.97 -4.56
C GLY A 332 -22.05 -3.97 -3.48
N ASP A 333 -20.86 -3.76 -2.94
CA ASP A 333 -20.27 -4.53 -1.85
C ASP A 333 -20.73 -3.96 -0.50
N THR A 334 -21.62 -4.65 0.22
CA THR A 334 -22.19 -4.13 1.47
C THR A 334 -21.15 -4.01 2.57
N ALA A 335 -20.32 -5.02 2.81
CA ALA A 335 -19.31 -4.96 3.86
C ALA A 335 -18.30 -3.83 3.59
N TRP A 336 -17.85 -3.71 2.34
CA TRP A 336 -16.94 -2.64 1.94
C TRP A 336 -17.62 -1.29 2.06
N LEU A 337 -18.82 -1.08 1.51
CA LEU A 337 -19.53 0.20 1.59
C LEU A 337 -19.82 0.59 3.04
N ALA A 338 -20.23 -0.35 3.90
CA ALA A 338 -20.44 -0.08 5.32
C ALA A 338 -19.13 0.35 5.99
N THR A 339 -18.01 -0.32 5.69
CA THR A 339 -16.70 0.04 6.25
C THR A 339 -16.22 1.39 5.71
N HIS A 340 -16.32 1.58 4.40
CA HIS A 340 -15.90 2.76 3.66
C HIS A 340 -16.67 4.01 4.10
N GLU A 341 -18.00 3.98 3.99
CA GLU A 341 -18.82 5.13 4.31
C GLU A 341 -18.80 5.43 5.82
N PHE A 342 -18.65 4.42 6.67
CA PHE A 342 -18.48 4.67 8.09
C PHE A 342 -17.11 5.26 8.43
N HIS A 343 -16.05 5.00 7.65
CA HIS A 343 -14.78 5.70 7.84
C HIS A 343 -14.87 7.19 7.52
N HIS A 344 -15.71 7.64 6.57
CA HIS A 344 -16.02 9.07 6.42
C HIS A 344 -16.60 9.65 7.72
N GLN A 345 -17.47 8.90 8.42
CA GLN A 345 -17.96 9.32 9.75
C GLN A 345 -16.82 9.30 10.78
N MET A 346 -15.94 8.30 10.74
CA MET A 346 -14.81 8.17 11.67
C MET A 346 -13.76 9.27 11.52
N GLU A 347 -13.49 9.77 10.31
CA GLU A 347 -12.62 10.94 10.14
C GLU A 347 -13.20 12.15 10.90
N SER A 348 -14.52 12.35 10.81
CA SER A 348 -15.23 13.38 11.59
C SER A 348 -15.19 13.08 13.10
N TYR A 349 -15.42 11.85 13.54
CA TYR A 349 -15.26 11.47 14.96
C TYR A 349 -13.84 11.74 15.47
N GLY A 350 -12.84 11.47 14.64
CA GLY A 350 -11.44 11.76 14.89
C GLY A 350 -11.20 13.24 15.10
N ALA A 351 -11.75 14.12 14.25
CA ALA A 351 -11.63 15.58 14.41
C ALA A 351 -12.13 16.10 15.77
N PHE A 352 -13.18 15.50 16.33
CA PHE A 352 -13.72 15.89 17.64
C PHE A 352 -13.09 15.14 18.83
N SER A 353 -12.52 13.95 18.61
CA SER A 353 -11.91 13.11 19.68
C SER A 353 -10.40 13.29 19.83
N LEU A 354 -9.71 13.56 18.72
CA LEU A 354 -8.26 13.56 18.61
C LEU A 354 -7.74 14.99 18.39
N SER A 355 -6.42 15.16 18.44
CA SER A 355 -5.81 16.45 18.08
C SER A 355 -5.59 16.48 16.57
N HIS A 356 -6.08 17.53 15.91
CA HIS A 356 -6.10 17.69 14.45
C HIS A 356 -4.68 17.77 13.84
N ARG A 357 -3.99 16.61 13.81
CA ARG A 357 -2.61 16.39 13.37
C ARG A 357 -2.57 15.17 12.46
N GLU A 358 -1.57 15.14 11.58
CA GLU A 358 -1.37 14.08 10.59
C GLU A 358 -1.17 12.70 11.25
N ASP A 359 -0.47 12.66 12.38
CA ASP A 359 -0.15 11.45 13.15
C ASP A 359 -1.20 11.12 14.24
N GLU A 360 -2.35 11.81 14.19
CA GLU A 360 -3.39 11.73 15.21
C GLU A 360 -4.79 11.93 14.62
N ARG A 361 -5.02 11.38 13.43
CA ARG A 361 -6.30 11.41 12.72
C ARG A 361 -6.62 10.04 12.16
N ILE A 362 -7.89 9.78 12.00
CA ILE A 362 -8.36 8.67 11.17
C ILE A 362 -8.32 9.21 9.74
N VAL A 363 -7.38 8.70 8.92
CA VAL A 363 -7.21 9.10 7.52
C VAL A 363 -8.11 8.23 6.66
N PHE A 364 -8.85 8.84 5.72
CA PHE A 364 -9.75 8.07 4.89
C PHE A 364 -9.78 8.44 3.39
N ASN A 365 -9.88 7.37 2.56
CA ASN A 365 -10.12 7.13 1.11
C ASN A 365 -9.67 8.12 0.03
N HIS A 366 -9.15 9.28 0.39
CA HIS A 366 -8.38 10.13 -0.51
C HIS A 366 -6.99 10.30 0.07
N PRO A 367 -6.23 9.21 0.26
CA PRO A 367 -4.80 9.33 0.53
C PRO A 367 -4.16 10.09 -0.64
N GLU A 368 -3.46 11.17 -0.31
CA GLU A 368 -2.77 12.00 -1.28
C GLU A 368 -1.43 12.44 -0.69
N PRO A 369 -0.39 12.54 -1.54
CA PRO A 369 0.87 13.09 -1.10
C PRO A 369 0.70 14.57 -0.75
N ARG A 370 1.59 15.08 0.11
CA ARG A 370 1.66 16.51 0.41
C ARG A 370 1.96 17.28 -0.87
N TYR A 371 1.15 18.28 -1.21
CA TYR A 371 1.39 19.12 -2.39
C TYR A 371 0.98 20.58 -2.19
N ARG A 372 1.53 21.44 -3.06
CA ARG A 372 1.08 22.82 -3.25
C ARG A 372 1.16 23.13 -4.75
N ARG A 373 0.02 23.34 -5.39
CA ARG A 373 -0.12 23.60 -6.82
C ARG A 373 -0.83 24.93 -7.04
N VAL A 374 -0.30 25.75 -7.95
CA VAL A 374 -1.00 26.93 -8.47
C VAL A 374 -1.91 26.46 -9.61
N ASN A 375 -3.21 26.72 -9.48
CA ASN A 375 -4.22 26.43 -10.49
C ASN A 375 -4.11 27.44 -11.66
N PRO A 376 -4.68 27.13 -12.84
CA PRO A 376 -4.64 28.03 -13.99
C PRO A 376 -5.22 29.44 -13.74
N ASP A 377 -6.11 29.59 -12.75
CA ASP A 377 -6.73 30.86 -12.35
C ASP A 377 -5.90 31.65 -11.31
N GLY A 378 -4.72 31.15 -10.93
CA GLY A 378 -3.84 31.76 -9.93
C GLY A 378 -4.17 31.39 -8.48
N SER A 379 -5.27 30.66 -8.21
CA SER A 379 -5.54 30.11 -6.89
C SER A 379 -4.55 29.01 -6.53
N VAL A 380 -4.36 28.73 -5.24
CA VAL A 380 -3.43 27.69 -4.76
C VAL A 380 -4.22 26.55 -4.14
N SER A 381 -4.16 25.37 -4.76
CA SER A 381 -4.57 24.11 -4.14
C SER A 381 -3.41 23.58 -3.31
N MET A 382 -3.65 23.25 -2.05
CA MET A 382 -2.62 22.65 -1.19
C MET A 382 -3.21 21.53 -0.33
N ASN A 383 -2.45 20.47 -0.20
CA ASN A 383 -2.62 19.46 0.84
C ASN A 383 -1.39 19.54 1.75
N PRO A 384 -1.52 20.01 3.00
CA PRO A 384 -0.40 20.14 3.93
C PRO A 384 0.04 18.79 4.53
N TRP A 385 -0.67 17.70 4.26
CA TRP A 385 -0.45 16.39 4.88
C TRP A 385 0.05 15.38 3.85
N ASN A 386 0.81 14.38 4.28
CA ASN A 386 1.15 13.24 3.45
C ASN A 386 0.38 12.00 3.91
N THR A 387 -0.77 11.76 3.27
CA THR A 387 -1.61 10.59 3.55
C THR A 387 -1.38 9.45 2.57
N ALA A 388 -0.42 9.58 1.67
CA ALA A 388 0.06 8.51 0.81
C ALA A 388 1.11 7.66 1.57
N GLY A 389 0.63 6.75 2.42
CA GLY A 389 1.46 5.76 3.11
C GLY A 389 1.79 4.55 2.23
N ARG A 390 2.66 3.65 2.72
CA ARG A 390 3.04 2.41 2.04
C ARG A 390 1.93 1.35 2.16
N HIS A 391 0.80 1.61 1.51
CA HIS A 391 -0.39 0.75 1.51
C HIS A 391 -0.96 0.62 0.09
N GLY A 392 -1.82 -0.37 -0.10
CA GLY A 392 -2.62 -0.61 -1.30
C GLY A 392 -3.94 0.16 -1.30
N GLU A 393 -4.88 -0.33 -2.11
CA GLU A 393 -6.19 0.29 -2.34
C GLU A 393 -7.24 -0.18 -1.32
N HIS A 394 -8.39 0.50 -1.30
CA HIS A 394 -9.63 0.03 -0.66
C HIS A 394 -9.47 -0.49 0.78
N TRP A 395 -9.58 -1.80 0.99
CA TRP A 395 -9.43 -2.43 2.31
C TRP A 395 -8.06 -2.11 2.89
N ASN A 396 -6.98 -2.32 2.15
CA ASN A 396 -5.63 -2.20 2.69
C ASN A 396 -5.30 -0.79 3.23
N VAL A 397 -5.73 0.27 2.54
CA VAL A 397 -5.54 1.66 3.05
C VAL A 397 -6.26 1.89 4.38
N MET A 398 -7.49 1.40 4.54
CA MET A 398 -8.24 1.56 5.80
C MET A 398 -7.54 0.81 6.93
N ALA A 399 -7.11 -0.44 6.70
CA ALA A 399 -6.41 -1.23 7.71
C ALA A 399 -5.07 -0.59 8.10
N TYR A 400 -4.31 -0.08 7.12
CA TYR A 400 -3.05 0.62 7.37
C TYR A 400 -3.25 1.76 8.37
N TRP A 401 -4.21 2.65 8.10
CA TRP A 401 -4.43 3.84 8.92
C TRP A 401 -5.05 3.51 10.28
N ASP A 402 -6.00 2.59 10.36
CA ASP A 402 -6.56 2.12 11.65
C ASP A 402 -5.46 1.60 12.58
N ARG A 403 -4.50 0.85 12.02
CA ARG A 403 -3.38 0.27 12.77
C ARG A 403 -2.26 1.25 13.08
N THR A 404 -2.26 2.46 12.50
CA THR A 404 -1.33 3.53 12.91
C THR A 404 -1.74 4.20 14.22
N LEU A 405 -3.01 4.08 14.63
CA LEU A 405 -3.48 4.62 15.90
C LEU A 405 -3.08 3.74 17.06
N SER A 406 -2.48 4.35 18.09
CA SER A 406 -2.14 3.69 19.34
C SER A 406 -3.40 3.33 20.14
N ASP A 407 -3.29 2.32 21.01
CA ASP A 407 -4.32 1.99 21.99
C ASP A 407 -4.75 3.20 22.82
N ALA A 408 -3.81 4.08 23.16
CA ALA A 408 -4.12 5.31 23.91
C ALA A 408 -4.98 6.26 23.07
N GLN A 409 -4.75 6.34 21.76
CA GLN A 409 -5.59 7.12 20.84
C GLN A 409 -7.00 6.53 20.73
N TRP A 410 -7.13 5.21 20.60
CA TRP A 410 -8.45 4.56 20.60
C TRP A 410 -9.22 4.79 21.91
N LEU A 411 -8.54 4.73 23.07
CA LEU A 411 -9.17 4.99 24.36
C LEU A 411 -9.55 6.47 24.60
N ARG A 412 -9.19 7.38 23.68
CA ARG A 412 -9.63 8.79 23.70
C ARG A 412 -10.87 9.06 22.87
N PHE A 413 -11.40 8.04 22.21
CA PHE A 413 -12.58 8.19 21.39
C PHE A 413 -13.74 8.80 22.19
N TYR A 414 -14.28 9.92 21.70
CA TYR A 414 -15.25 10.73 22.43
C TYR A 414 -16.63 10.08 22.46
N PHE A 415 -16.96 9.33 21.41
CA PHE A 415 -18.27 8.73 21.18
C PHE A 415 -18.34 7.28 21.67
N GLY A 416 -19.56 6.75 21.79
CA GLY A 416 -19.82 5.41 22.28
C GLY A 416 -19.63 5.24 23.79
N GLU A 417 -19.42 4.01 24.21
CA GLU A 417 -19.36 3.59 25.60
C GLU A 417 -18.04 2.90 25.90
N VAL A 418 -17.53 3.11 27.12
CA VAL A 418 -16.43 2.28 27.63
C VAL A 418 -17.04 1.07 28.31
N ILE A 419 -16.62 -0.11 27.86
CA ILE A 419 -16.94 -1.39 28.50
C ILE A 419 -15.65 -2.17 28.75
N THR A 420 -15.73 -3.17 29.62
CA THR A 420 -14.64 -4.11 29.88
C THR A 420 -15.04 -5.52 29.46
N VAL A 421 -14.10 -6.23 28.85
CA VAL A 421 -14.25 -7.63 28.41
C VAL A 421 -13.15 -8.47 29.04
N ARG A 422 -13.39 -9.76 29.23
CA ARG A 422 -12.41 -10.65 29.87
C ARG A 422 -11.20 -10.85 28.95
N ASP A 423 -10.02 -10.80 29.55
CA ASP A 423 -8.69 -10.97 28.92
C ASP A 423 -7.77 -11.52 30.02
N ALA A 424 -7.86 -12.82 30.28
CA ALA A 424 -7.37 -13.39 31.54
C ALA A 424 -5.84 -13.42 31.65
N ASP A 425 -5.12 -13.52 30.54
CA ASP A 425 -3.66 -13.48 30.51
C ASP A 425 -3.07 -12.11 30.15
N GLY A 426 -3.89 -11.17 29.68
CA GLY A 426 -3.52 -9.76 29.48
C GLY A 426 -2.75 -9.51 28.19
N ASP A 427 -2.88 -10.37 27.18
CA ASP A 427 -2.27 -10.22 25.86
C ASP A 427 -3.04 -9.21 24.97
N GLY A 428 -4.24 -8.82 25.38
CA GLY A 428 -5.11 -7.87 24.69
C GLY A 428 -6.15 -8.50 23.77
N PHE A 429 -6.28 -9.83 23.69
CA PHE A 429 -7.31 -10.57 22.96
C PHE A 429 -8.40 -11.04 23.93
N PRO A 430 -9.67 -10.65 23.75
CA PRO A 430 -10.72 -11.13 24.64
C PRO A 430 -11.00 -12.64 24.56
N ASP A 431 -11.20 -13.30 25.73
CA ASP A 431 -11.31 -14.76 25.87
C ASP A 431 -12.50 -15.42 25.11
N ASP A 432 -13.74 -15.21 25.59
CA ASP A 432 -14.99 -15.87 25.14
C ASP A 432 -16.16 -14.92 25.42
N ASP A 433 -16.25 -13.86 24.63
CA ASP A 433 -17.34 -12.88 24.73
C ASP A 433 -18.18 -12.91 23.45
N PRO A 434 -19.37 -13.56 23.48
CA PRO A 434 -20.19 -13.77 22.29
C PRO A 434 -20.73 -12.49 21.66
N ARG A 435 -20.60 -11.34 22.36
CA ARG A 435 -21.00 -10.03 21.83
C ARG A 435 -20.01 -9.50 20.81
N LEU A 436 -18.73 -9.87 20.93
CA LEU A 436 -17.66 -9.29 20.11
C LEU A 436 -17.63 -9.92 18.71
N PRO A 437 -17.07 -9.25 17.69
CA PRO A 437 -16.97 -9.83 16.33
C PRO A 437 -15.99 -11.02 16.21
N LEU A 438 -14.99 -11.08 17.08
CA LEU A 438 -14.00 -12.15 17.20
C LEU A 438 -13.47 -12.18 18.64
N ASP A 439 -13.21 -13.37 19.16
CA ASP A 439 -12.58 -13.65 20.46
C ASP A 439 -11.63 -14.85 20.32
N GLU A 440 -10.86 -15.14 21.37
CA GLU A 440 -9.88 -16.22 21.37
C GLU A 440 -10.50 -17.59 21.14
N LYS A 441 -11.67 -17.87 21.73
CA LYS A 441 -12.37 -19.14 21.51
C LYS A 441 -12.74 -19.35 20.04
N ARG A 442 -13.21 -18.32 19.34
CA ARG A 442 -13.56 -18.39 17.92
C ARG A 442 -12.33 -18.38 17.02
N PHE A 443 -11.23 -17.78 17.47
CA PHE A 443 -9.96 -17.81 16.74
C PHE A 443 -9.21 -19.14 16.93
N GLY A 444 -9.32 -19.77 18.09
CA GLY A 444 -8.74 -21.07 18.42
C GLY A 444 -7.54 -21.03 19.38
N THR A 445 -7.32 -19.92 20.08
CA THR A 445 -6.23 -19.72 21.06
C THR A 445 -6.64 -20.15 22.49
N ASP A 446 -5.67 -20.25 23.40
CA ASP A 446 -5.89 -20.62 24.80
C ASP A 446 -5.90 -19.37 25.69
N PRO A 447 -7.05 -18.99 26.28
CA PRO A 447 -7.22 -17.72 27.00
C PRO A 447 -6.48 -17.61 28.34
N ARG A 448 -5.57 -18.53 28.60
CA ARG A 448 -4.71 -18.54 29.79
C ARG A 448 -3.24 -18.48 29.41
N ARG A 449 -2.94 -18.44 28.12
CA ARG A 449 -1.61 -18.47 27.56
C ARG A 449 -1.52 -17.31 26.57
N PRO A 450 -0.78 -16.26 26.93
CA PRO A 450 -0.77 -15.05 26.11
C PRO A 450 -0.13 -15.23 24.74
N MET A 451 0.56 -16.35 24.54
CA MET A 451 1.17 -16.76 23.27
C MET A 451 0.86 -18.25 23.11
N THR A 452 -0.24 -18.55 22.43
CA THR A 452 -0.69 -19.93 22.22
C THR A 452 0.34 -20.73 21.42
N ASP A 453 0.92 -20.11 20.38
CA ASP A 453 2.00 -20.69 19.55
C ASP A 453 3.40 -20.62 20.19
N GLY A 454 3.53 -19.91 21.33
CA GLY A 454 4.76 -19.73 22.08
C GLY A 454 5.71 -18.64 21.55
N GLN A 455 5.33 -17.86 20.55
CA GLN A 455 6.15 -16.79 19.96
C GLN A 455 5.46 -15.44 19.88
N LEU A 456 4.28 -15.37 19.26
CA LEU A 456 3.52 -14.14 19.11
C LEU A 456 2.38 -14.11 20.12
N THR A 457 2.03 -12.91 20.60
CA THR A 457 0.80 -12.76 21.38
C THR A 457 -0.40 -13.09 20.52
N ASP A 458 -1.44 -13.66 21.09
CA ASP A 458 -2.61 -14.13 20.34
C ASP A 458 -3.31 -12.97 19.61
N LEU A 459 -3.37 -11.77 20.22
CA LEU A 459 -3.84 -10.56 19.53
C LEU A 459 -3.01 -10.26 18.26
N ARG A 460 -1.67 -10.29 18.38
CA ARG A 460 -0.77 -10.01 17.24
C ARG A 460 -0.91 -11.06 16.15
N LYS A 461 -1.13 -12.31 16.55
CA LYS A 461 -1.40 -13.42 15.63
C LYS A 461 -2.68 -13.18 14.82
N ALA A 462 -3.77 -12.80 15.48
CA ALA A 462 -5.03 -12.47 14.79
C ALA A 462 -4.88 -11.26 13.86
N MET A 463 -4.03 -10.29 14.20
CA MET A 463 -3.76 -9.09 13.40
C MET A 463 -2.83 -9.32 12.20
N LEU A 464 -2.25 -10.51 12.02
CA LEU A 464 -1.49 -10.83 10.80
C LEU A 464 -2.36 -10.68 9.56
N SER A 465 -3.66 -11.00 9.66
CA SER A 465 -4.65 -10.76 8.62
C SER A 465 -5.37 -9.43 8.82
N THR A 466 -5.79 -8.77 7.74
CA THR A 466 -6.72 -7.65 7.76
C THR A 466 -8.18 -8.07 7.93
N TRP A 467 -8.47 -9.37 7.76
CA TRP A 467 -9.79 -9.99 7.76
C TRP A 467 -10.73 -9.44 6.67
N ALA A 468 -10.16 -8.85 5.62
CA ALA A 468 -10.91 -8.46 4.42
C ALA A 468 -11.32 -9.71 3.63
N PRO A 469 -12.61 -9.90 3.32
CA PRO A 469 -13.11 -11.19 2.83
C PRO A 469 -12.73 -11.47 1.37
N THR A 470 -12.82 -10.48 0.50
CA THR A 470 -12.70 -10.56 -0.96
C THR A 470 -12.46 -9.17 -1.56
N PRO A 471 -12.08 -9.06 -2.84
CA PRO A 471 -12.14 -7.81 -3.60
C PRO A 471 -13.56 -7.24 -3.64
N LEU A 472 -13.67 -5.96 -3.99
CA LEU A 472 -14.96 -5.26 -4.16
C LEU A 472 -15.80 -5.97 -5.22
N GLN A 473 -16.99 -6.42 -4.82
CA GLN A 473 -17.93 -7.09 -5.71
C GLN A 473 -19.35 -7.05 -5.15
N PHE A 474 -20.33 -7.46 -5.97
CA PHE A 474 -21.72 -7.42 -5.57
C PHE A 474 -22.03 -8.38 -4.40
N THR A 475 -22.74 -7.90 -3.38
CA THR A 475 -22.99 -8.65 -2.15
C THR A 475 -23.54 -10.06 -2.36
N PHE A 476 -24.47 -10.25 -3.31
CA PHE A 476 -25.15 -11.53 -3.49
C PHE A 476 -24.44 -12.52 -4.40
N ASN A 477 -23.35 -12.12 -5.08
CA ASN A 477 -22.53 -13.04 -5.84
C ASN A 477 -21.16 -13.31 -5.18
N LYS A 478 -20.89 -12.71 -4.02
CA LYS A 478 -19.66 -12.97 -3.27
C LYS A 478 -19.46 -14.47 -3.01
N PRO A 479 -18.25 -14.98 -3.20
CA PRO A 479 -17.91 -16.32 -2.75
C PRO A 479 -17.89 -16.39 -1.20
N PRO A 480 -17.76 -17.59 -0.62
CA PRO A 480 -17.48 -17.74 0.81
C PRO A 480 -16.27 -16.91 1.26
N PHE A 481 -16.20 -16.56 2.55
CA PHE A 481 -15.12 -15.75 3.13
C PHE A 481 -13.72 -16.29 2.76
N GLN A 482 -12.81 -15.44 2.25
CA GLN A 482 -11.53 -15.88 1.67
C GLN A 482 -10.28 -15.24 2.28
N ALA A 483 -10.41 -14.46 3.37
CA ALA A 483 -9.26 -13.87 4.02
C ALA A 483 -8.23 -14.94 4.39
N TYR A 484 -6.97 -14.56 4.43
CA TYR A 484 -5.93 -15.43 4.96
C TYR A 484 -6.17 -15.63 6.46
N HIS A 485 -6.19 -16.89 6.90
CA HIS A 485 -6.42 -17.22 8.30
C HIS A 485 -5.09 -17.59 8.94
N PRO A 486 -4.53 -16.78 9.86
CA PRO A 486 -3.33 -17.13 10.59
C PRO A 486 -3.55 -18.43 11.37
N ASP A 487 -2.53 -19.28 11.50
CA ASP A 487 -2.64 -20.51 12.31
C ASP A 487 -2.36 -20.18 13.78
N PRO A 488 -3.39 -20.11 14.65
CA PRO A 488 -3.24 -19.65 16.04
C PRO A 488 -2.29 -20.51 16.89
N ARG A 489 -1.95 -21.72 16.44
CA ARG A 489 -1.21 -22.70 17.25
C ARG A 489 0.15 -23.06 16.67
N HIS A 490 0.51 -22.49 15.54
CA HIS A 490 1.77 -22.77 14.87
C HIS A 490 2.60 -21.49 14.76
N PRO A 491 3.88 -21.46 15.17
CA PRO A 491 4.69 -20.23 15.16
C PRO A 491 5.05 -19.70 13.76
N ASP A 492 4.71 -20.44 12.71
CA ASP A 492 4.94 -20.16 11.28
C ASP A 492 3.62 -20.48 10.56
N SER A 493 2.80 -19.45 10.31
CA SER A 493 1.41 -19.61 9.90
C SER A 493 1.26 -20.17 8.49
N ASP A 494 2.19 -19.87 7.59
CA ASP A 494 2.15 -20.30 6.18
C ASP A 494 3.08 -21.47 5.86
N ARG A 495 3.97 -21.84 6.79
CA ARG A 495 4.89 -22.98 6.75
C ARG A 495 6.02 -22.81 5.73
N ASP A 496 6.45 -21.58 5.50
CA ASP A 496 7.57 -21.27 4.62
C ASP A 496 8.96 -21.52 5.28
N GLY A 497 8.99 -21.75 6.59
CA GLY A 497 10.18 -22.00 7.38
C GLY A 497 10.69 -20.79 8.17
N LEU A 498 10.05 -19.63 8.05
CA LEU A 498 10.29 -18.43 8.86
C LEU A 498 9.19 -18.28 9.91
N PRO A 499 9.54 -18.08 11.19
CA PRO A 499 8.52 -17.79 12.19
C PRO A 499 7.86 -16.42 11.97
N ASP A 500 6.58 -16.31 12.29
CA ASP A 500 5.76 -15.11 12.01
C ASP A 500 6.31 -13.82 12.62
N GLY A 501 7.06 -13.92 13.72
CA GLY A 501 7.68 -12.77 14.38
C GLY A 501 8.85 -12.16 13.61
N VAL A 502 9.40 -12.86 12.62
CA VAL A 502 10.52 -12.40 11.78
C VAL A 502 10.20 -12.42 10.30
N ASP A 503 9.19 -13.19 9.89
CA ASP A 503 8.72 -13.23 8.52
C ASP A 503 8.12 -11.87 8.09
N PRO A 504 8.60 -11.23 7.01
CA PRO A 504 7.96 -10.06 6.44
C PRO A 504 6.52 -10.30 5.96
N TYR A 505 6.16 -11.55 5.64
CA TYR A 505 4.90 -11.95 5.01
C TYR A 505 4.32 -13.27 5.56
N PRO A 506 3.95 -13.32 6.85
CA PRO A 506 3.60 -14.55 7.58
C PRO A 506 2.32 -15.26 7.13
N LEU A 507 1.70 -14.84 6.04
CA LEU A 507 0.48 -15.45 5.50
C LEU A 507 0.69 -15.97 4.06
N TYR A 508 1.88 -15.79 3.52
CA TYR A 508 2.19 -15.91 2.11
C TYR A 508 3.44 -16.78 1.94
N PRO A 509 3.30 -18.08 1.62
CA PRO A 509 4.40 -19.05 1.65
C PRO A 509 5.42 -18.90 0.50
N TRP A 510 5.45 -17.73 -0.14
CA TRP A 510 6.28 -17.44 -1.29
C TRP A 510 7.43 -16.54 -0.88
N THR A 511 8.63 -16.88 -1.33
CA THR A 511 9.80 -16.02 -1.10
C THR A 511 9.62 -14.68 -1.81
N PRO A 512 9.74 -13.54 -1.11
CA PRO A 512 9.44 -12.21 -1.66
C PRO A 512 10.58 -11.69 -2.53
N PHE A 513 10.85 -12.36 -3.66
CA PHE A 513 11.96 -12.05 -4.55
C PHE A 513 11.51 -11.91 -6.00
N VAL A 514 12.01 -10.85 -6.64
CA VAL A 514 11.99 -10.72 -8.10
C VAL A 514 13.27 -11.34 -8.64
N TRP A 515 13.13 -12.44 -9.38
CA TRP A 515 14.28 -13.24 -9.85
C TRP A 515 15.02 -12.56 -10.98
N PHE A 516 16.35 -12.68 -11.03
CA PHE A 516 17.12 -12.14 -12.15
C PHE A 516 17.01 -13.08 -13.35
N MET A 517 16.30 -12.66 -14.40
CA MET A 517 16.10 -13.39 -15.65
C MET A 517 15.58 -12.44 -16.72
N ARG A 518 16.07 -12.57 -17.96
CA ARG A 518 15.43 -11.98 -19.13
C ARG A 518 14.31 -12.88 -19.62
N ALA A 519 13.09 -12.35 -19.66
CA ALA A 519 11.94 -13.04 -20.25
C ALA A 519 11.59 -12.48 -21.63
N MET A 520 11.10 -13.34 -22.52
CA MET A 520 10.51 -12.99 -23.81
C MET A 520 8.99 -12.89 -23.66
N VAL A 521 8.40 -11.76 -24.06
CA VAL A 521 6.94 -11.57 -24.02
C VAL A 521 6.32 -12.17 -25.30
N ASP A 522 6.16 -13.49 -25.34
CA ASP A 522 5.75 -14.25 -26.54
C ASP A 522 4.50 -15.14 -26.34
N GLY A 523 4.02 -15.24 -25.10
CA GLY A 523 2.88 -16.02 -24.67
C GLY A 523 3.20 -17.49 -24.38
N SER A 524 4.46 -17.82 -24.08
CA SER A 524 4.96 -19.15 -23.72
C SER A 524 5.29 -19.24 -22.22
N ASP A 525 5.34 -20.45 -21.65
CA ASP A 525 5.76 -20.66 -20.25
C ASP A 525 7.09 -21.40 -20.09
N GLU A 526 7.76 -21.76 -21.19
CA GLU A 526 8.94 -22.63 -21.16
C GLU A 526 10.09 -22.05 -20.31
N GLU A 527 10.41 -20.76 -20.46
CA GLU A 527 11.49 -20.11 -19.71
C GLU A 527 11.15 -19.88 -18.23
N TRP A 528 9.86 -19.76 -17.90
CA TRP A 528 9.39 -19.53 -16.54
C TRP A 528 9.46 -20.77 -15.65
N ALA A 529 9.83 -21.94 -16.18
CA ALA A 529 9.96 -23.17 -15.42
C ALA A 529 11.00 -23.06 -14.28
N ALA A 530 12.07 -22.27 -14.48
CA ALA A 530 13.13 -22.07 -13.50
C ALA A 530 12.81 -20.99 -12.45
N VAL A 531 11.77 -20.18 -12.66
CA VAL A 531 11.36 -19.11 -11.74
C VAL A 531 10.34 -19.67 -10.74
N PRO A 532 10.60 -19.62 -9.42
CA PRO A 532 9.62 -20.00 -8.41
C PRO A 532 8.34 -19.14 -8.45
N PRO A 533 7.19 -19.68 -8.03
CA PRO A 533 5.98 -18.89 -7.81
C PRO A 533 6.19 -17.76 -6.79
N THR A 534 5.70 -16.57 -7.13
CA THR A 534 5.54 -15.44 -6.21
C THR A 534 4.11 -15.39 -5.64
N GLY A 535 3.20 -16.16 -6.23
CA GLY A 535 1.86 -16.38 -5.71
C GLY A 535 1.17 -17.52 -6.47
N GLU A 536 0.50 -18.42 -5.76
CA GLU A 536 -0.28 -19.49 -6.38
C GLU A 536 -1.49 -19.83 -5.51
N ARG A 537 -2.69 -19.80 -6.10
CA ARG A 537 -3.92 -20.13 -5.36
C ARG A 537 -4.97 -20.75 -6.28
N GLU A 538 -5.78 -21.64 -5.71
CA GLU A 538 -6.90 -22.30 -6.37
C GLU A 538 -8.19 -22.05 -5.59
N TRP A 539 -9.26 -21.70 -6.31
CA TRP A 539 -10.60 -21.48 -5.79
C TRP A 539 -11.60 -22.17 -6.70
N GLN A 540 -12.39 -23.12 -6.19
CA GLN A 540 -13.55 -23.71 -6.90
C GLN A 540 -13.34 -23.95 -8.42
N GLY A 541 -12.19 -24.50 -8.83
CA GLY A 541 -11.85 -24.79 -10.23
C GLY A 541 -11.22 -23.65 -11.05
N LEU A 542 -11.03 -22.47 -10.46
CA LEU A 542 -10.20 -21.38 -10.95
C LEU A 542 -8.83 -21.42 -10.24
N LYS A 543 -7.75 -21.50 -10.99
CA LYS A 543 -6.38 -21.48 -10.46
C LYS A 543 -5.61 -20.30 -11.06
N LEU A 544 -4.88 -19.57 -10.22
CA LEU A 544 -4.01 -18.48 -10.60
C LEU A 544 -2.59 -18.78 -10.10
N LEU A 545 -1.62 -18.67 -11.00
CA LEU A 545 -0.19 -18.71 -10.71
C LEU A 545 0.42 -17.40 -11.20
N PHE A 546 1.21 -16.75 -10.35
CA PHE A 546 1.98 -15.55 -10.65
C PHE A 546 3.47 -15.79 -10.41
N LYS A 547 4.28 -15.32 -11.35
CA LYS A 547 5.74 -15.30 -11.27
C LYS A 547 6.23 -13.95 -11.78
N HIS A 548 7.40 -13.53 -11.32
CA HIS A 548 8.05 -12.36 -11.86
C HIS A 548 9.57 -12.46 -11.87
N ALA A 549 10.15 -11.67 -12.76
CA ALA A 549 11.58 -11.57 -12.94
C ALA A 549 11.97 -10.14 -13.31
N HIS A 550 13.26 -9.86 -13.30
CA HIS A 550 13.81 -8.61 -13.80
C HIS A 550 15.16 -8.87 -14.47
N ASP A 551 15.54 -7.96 -15.34
CA ASP A 551 16.92 -7.76 -15.72
C ASP A 551 17.26 -6.27 -15.73
N ASN A 552 18.35 -5.89 -16.39
CA ASN A 552 18.73 -4.48 -16.50
C ASN A 552 17.81 -3.68 -17.44
N ASP A 553 16.99 -4.35 -18.27
CA ASP A 553 16.21 -3.72 -19.33
C ASP A 553 14.73 -3.65 -18.98
N ALA A 554 14.18 -4.60 -18.25
CA ALA A 554 12.77 -4.62 -17.89
C ALA A 554 12.46 -5.45 -16.65
N TYR A 555 11.32 -5.13 -16.06
CA TYR A 555 10.61 -5.98 -15.12
C TYR A 555 9.64 -6.84 -15.91
N TYR A 556 9.56 -8.12 -15.60
CA TYR A 556 8.75 -9.11 -16.29
C TYR A 556 7.77 -9.75 -15.33
N GLY A 557 6.55 -9.98 -15.77
CA GLY A 557 5.57 -10.76 -15.02
C GLY A 557 4.86 -11.77 -15.88
N TYR A 558 4.49 -12.88 -15.24
CA TYR A 558 3.85 -14.04 -15.85
C TYR A 558 2.65 -14.45 -15.01
N PHE A 559 1.52 -14.65 -15.68
CA PHE A 559 0.34 -15.29 -15.11
C PHE A 559 -0.03 -16.54 -15.90
N ARG A 560 -0.35 -17.62 -15.18
CA ARG A 560 -1.11 -18.74 -15.72
C ARG A 560 -2.44 -18.82 -14.98
N ILE A 561 -3.52 -18.67 -15.73
CA ILE A 561 -4.89 -18.73 -15.22
C ILE A 561 -5.59 -19.94 -15.82
N THR A 562 -5.97 -20.90 -14.99
CA THR A 562 -6.68 -22.12 -15.43
C THR A 562 -8.10 -22.12 -14.91
N GLY A 563 -9.06 -22.46 -15.77
CA GLY A 563 -10.47 -22.52 -15.40
C GLY A 563 -11.27 -21.33 -15.93
N ASP A 564 -12.44 -21.11 -15.35
CA ASP A 564 -13.39 -20.11 -15.81
C ASP A 564 -13.07 -18.73 -15.20
N TRP A 565 -12.47 -17.86 -16.00
CA TRP A 565 -12.08 -16.50 -15.60
C TRP A 565 -12.48 -15.48 -16.66
N ARG A 566 -12.79 -14.26 -16.23
CA ARG A 566 -13.17 -13.16 -17.14
C ARG A 566 -12.33 -11.90 -16.99
N ARG A 567 -11.72 -11.67 -15.82
CA ARG A 567 -10.98 -10.45 -15.51
C ARG A 567 -9.83 -10.75 -14.55
N LEU A 568 -8.66 -10.22 -14.85
CA LEU A 568 -7.51 -10.08 -13.96
C LEU A 568 -7.30 -8.58 -13.71
N TYR A 569 -7.00 -8.18 -12.48
CA TYR A 569 -6.62 -6.82 -12.10
C TYR A 569 -5.27 -6.87 -11.41
N VAL A 570 -4.34 -6.02 -11.83
CA VAL A 570 -2.98 -5.97 -11.31
C VAL A 570 -2.63 -4.53 -11.00
N VAL A 571 -2.09 -4.31 -9.81
CA VAL A 571 -1.47 -3.04 -9.43
C VAL A 571 -0.06 -3.31 -8.95
N LEU A 572 0.88 -2.50 -9.43
CA LEU A 572 2.29 -2.57 -9.14
C LEU A 572 2.74 -1.24 -8.55
N ASP A 573 3.39 -1.29 -7.40
CA ASP A 573 4.12 -0.15 -6.82
C ASP A 573 5.61 -0.35 -7.07
N GLY A 574 6.12 0.31 -8.11
CA GLY A 574 7.52 0.19 -8.47
C GLY A 574 8.46 0.89 -7.51
N GLU A 575 8.02 1.91 -6.76
CA GLU A 575 8.87 2.77 -5.94
C GLU A 575 8.89 2.39 -4.45
N GLY A 576 8.04 1.45 -4.03
CA GLY A 576 7.99 1.00 -2.64
C GLY A 576 7.30 2.00 -1.70
N LYS A 577 6.45 2.89 -2.24
CA LYS A 577 5.84 4.04 -1.54
C LYS A 577 4.32 3.93 -1.33
N GLY A 578 3.70 2.85 -1.78
CA GLY A 578 2.25 2.65 -1.81
C GLY A 578 1.57 3.22 -3.06
N VAL A 579 0.38 2.73 -3.36
CA VAL A 579 -0.34 3.00 -4.63
C VAL A 579 -0.80 4.45 -4.76
N PHE A 580 -1.00 5.16 -3.65
CA PHE A 580 -1.46 6.55 -3.67
C PHE A 580 -0.33 7.58 -3.64
N SER A 581 0.93 7.13 -3.66
CA SER A 581 2.08 8.03 -3.83
C SER A 581 2.05 8.76 -5.18
N GLY A 582 1.39 8.17 -6.19
CA GLY A 582 1.37 8.67 -7.58
C GLY A 582 2.73 8.60 -8.29
N GLU A 583 3.74 8.02 -7.64
CA GLU A 583 5.08 7.87 -8.18
C GLU A 583 5.33 6.40 -8.52
N GLY A 584 5.51 6.09 -9.81
CA GLY A 584 5.88 4.75 -10.24
C GLY A 584 4.83 3.68 -9.92
N VAL A 585 3.55 4.05 -9.87
CA VAL A 585 2.46 3.09 -9.76
C VAL A 585 1.97 2.74 -11.16
N VAL A 586 1.81 1.45 -11.42
CA VAL A 586 1.31 0.91 -12.70
C VAL A 586 0.10 0.05 -12.40
N GLY A 587 -0.99 0.23 -13.14
CA GLY A 587 -2.20 -0.56 -12.97
C GLY A 587 -2.83 -0.94 -14.31
N PHE A 588 -3.24 -2.20 -14.42
CA PHE A 588 -3.89 -2.72 -15.62
C PHE A 588 -4.86 -3.86 -15.31
N GLU A 589 -5.80 -4.06 -16.21
CA GLU A 589 -6.73 -5.18 -16.22
C GLU A 589 -6.54 -6.02 -17.48
N VAL A 590 -6.70 -7.33 -17.36
CA VAL A 590 -6.82 -8.23 -18.52
C VAL A 590 -8.22 -8.80 -18.53
N LEU A 591 -8.93 -8.67 -19.65
CA LEU A 591 -10.29 -9.15 -19.84
C LEU A 591 -10.28 -10.36 -20.78
N ASN A 592 -10.94 -11.44 -20.37
CA ASN A 592 -11.06 -12.67 -21.15
C ASN A 592 -12.43 -12.76 -21.83
N GLY A 593 -12.53 -12.18 -23.02
CA GLY A 593 -13.74 -12.21 -23.86
C GLY A 593 -13.58 -13.15 -25.06
N SER A 594 -14.16 -12.80 -26.21
CA SER A 594 -13.87 -13.49 -27.48
C SER A 594 -12.36 -13.42 -27.81
N GLN A 595 -11.77 -12.25 -27.57
CA GLN A 595 -10.33 -12.01 -27.52
C GLN A 595 -9.92 -11.66 -26.08
N VAL A 596 -8.65 -11.90 -25.77
CA VAL A 596 -8.03 -11.40 -24.54
C VAL A 596 -7.59 -9.96 -24.80
N GLU A 597 -7.96 -9.04 -23.92
CA GLU A 597 -7.65 -7.61 -24.02
C GLU A 597 -6.99 -7.12 -22.74
N LEU A 598 -5.99 -6.22 -22.84
CA LEU A 598 -5.43 -5.50 -21.71
C LEU A 598 -5.91 -4.05 -21.74
N ARG A 599 -6.27 -3.51 -20.57
CA ARG A 599 -6.69 -2.12 -20.38
C ARG A 599 -5.96 -1.49 -19.20
N PRO A 600 -5.23 -0.37 -19.38
CA PRO A 600 -4.71 0.38 -18.25
C PRO A 600 -5.84 0.85 -17.32
N THR A 601 -5.59 0.88 -16.01
CA THR A 601 -6.52 1.44 -15.02
C THR A 601 -6.27 2.93 -14.84
N GLY A 602 -6.89 3.56 -13.84
CA GLY A 602 -6.67 4.97 -13.51
C GLY A 602 -5.21 5.32 -13.18
N TRP A 603 -4.39 4.32 -12.84
CA TRP A 603 -2.95 4.47 -12.59
C TRP A 603 -2.12 4.60 -13.88
N GLY A 604 -2.64 4.08 -15.00
CA GLY A 604 -1.90 3.98 -16.25
C GLY A 604 -0.90 2.81 -16.28
N ALA A 605 -0.41 2.50 -17.48
CA ALA A 605 0.60 1.45 -17.72
C ALA A 605 1.56 1.86 -18.87
N PRO A 606 2.32 2.96 -18.69
CA PRO A 606 3.19 3.49 -19.74
C PRO A 606 4.29 2.49 -20.12
N GLY A 607 4.55 2.35 -21.43
CA GLY A 607 5.54 1.42 -21.95
C GLY A 607 5.25 -0.08 -21.74
N LEU A 608 4.10 -0.48 -21.19
CA LEU A 608 3.79 -1.89 -20.93
C LEU A 608 3.63 -2.66 -22.25
N GLN A 609 4.43 -3.71 -22.41
CA GLN A 609 4.28 -4.69 -23.48
C GLN A 609 3.68 -5.96 -22.90
N TRP A 610 2.82 -6.65 -23.66
CA TRP A 610 2.17 -7.87 -23.16
C TRP A 610 1.76 -8.81 -24.30
N LYS A 611 1.59 -10.08 -23.93
CA LYS A 611 1.05 -11.12 -24.79
C LYS A 611 0.19 -12.08 -23.98
N ALA A 612 -0.85 -12.63 -24.61
CA ALA A 612 -1.63 -13.70 -24.02
C ALA A 612 -1.89 -14.84 -25.02
N THR A 613 -1.84 -16.08 -24.53
CA THR A 613 -2.07 -17.30 -25.31
C THR A 613 -2.99 -18.25 -24.56
N ARG A 614 -4.07 -18.69 -25.21
CA ARG A 614 -4.93 -19.75 -24.69
C ARG A 614 -4.34 -21.11 -25.03
N GLN A 615 -4.25 -21.96 -24.02
CA GLN A 615 -3.67 -23.29 -24.10
C GLN A 615 -4.76 -24.37 -24.27
N ARG A 616 -4.36 -25.55 -24.73
CA ARG A 616 -5.28 -26.69 -24.93
C ARG A 616 -5.86 -27.24 -23.63
N ASP A 617 -5.16 -27.06 -22.52
CA ASP A 617 -5.57 -27.48 -21.18
C ASP A 617 -6.56 -26.50 -20.51
N ARG A 618 -7.06 -25.51 -21.26
CA ARG A 618 -7.93 -24.41 -20.79
C ARG A 618 -7.23 -23.42 -19.86
N SER A 619 -5.90 -23.42 -19.83
CA SER A 619 -5.16 -22.31 -19.22
C SER A 619 -5.01 -21.14 -20.20
N THR A 620 -4.86 -19.93 -19.66
CA THR A 620 -4.41 -18.75 -20.40
C THR A 620 -3.10 -18.29 -19.79
N ILE A 621 -2.07 -18.21 -20.63
CA ILE A 621 -0.78 -17.63 -20.30
C ILE A 621 -0.85 -16.15 -20.62
N ILE A 622 -0.40 -15.30 -19.70
CA ILE A 622 -0.27 -13.86 -19.89
C ILE A 622 1.14 -13.48 -19.45
N GLU A 623 1.88 -12.83 -20.33
CA GLU A 623 3.19 -12.26 -20.04
C GLU A 623 3.16 -10.76 -20.26
N PHE A 624 3.91 -10.03 -19.46
CA PHE A 624 4.11 -8.60 -19.66
C PHE A 624 5.52 -8.17 -19.29
N SER A 625 5.96 -7.06 -19.87
CA SER A 625 7.19 -6.38 -19.50
C SER A 625 6.96 -4.88 -19.29
N LEU A 626 7.72 -4.31 -18.36
CA LEU A 626 7.79 -2.88 -18.08
C LEU A 626 9.25 -2.42 -18.21
N PRO A 627 9.55 -1.48 -19.11
CA PRO A 627 10.93 -1.07 -19.38
C PRO A 627 11.56 -0.34 -18.20
N ASN A 628 12.79 -0.69 -17.87
CA ASN A 628 13.64 0.04 -16.93
C ASN A 628 14.07 1.38 -17.53
N GLY A 629 13.70 2.50 -16.91
CA GLY A 629 13.99 3.85 -17.43
C GLY A 629 13.24 4.21 -18.72
N GLY A 630 12.14 3.53 -19.03
CA GLY A 630 11.29 3.83 -20.19
C GLY A 630 10.32 4.99 -19.98
N GLU A 631 9.11 4.90 -20.56
CA GLU A 631 8.06 5.93 -20.43
C GLU A 631 7.53 6.09 -18.99
N GLY A 632 7.68 5.05 -18.16
CA GLY A 632 7.32 5.06 -16.75
C GLY A 632 8.40 5.69 -15.86
N LYS A 633 8.06 5.95 -14.59
CA LYS A 633 9.02 6.44 -13.58
C LYS A 633 9.93 5.34 -13.01
N TRP A 634 9.73 4.08 -13.42
CA TRP A 634 10.48 2.95 -12.88
C TRP A 634 11.93 3.01 -13.34
N TYR A 635 12.87 2.93 -12.40
CA TYR A 635 14.29 2.92 -12.70
C TYR A 635 15.09 2.15 -11.64
N TRP A 636 15.81 1.11 -12.03
CA TRP A 636 16.71 0.40 -11.13
C TRP A 636 18.05 0.14 -11.78
N HIS A 637 19.01 -0.20 -10.93
CA HIS A 637 20.32 -0.65 -11.34
C HIS A 637 20.68 -1.79 -10.39
N ARG A 638 20.96 -2.98 -10.96
CA ARG A 638 21.20 -4.22 -10.21
C ARG A 638 19.99 -4.62 -9.34
N GLY A 639 20.22 -5.38 -8.26
CA GLY A 639 19.19 -5.82 -7.34
C GLY A 639 18.84 -4.78 -6.27
N GLY A 640 18.12 -5.23 -5.25
CA GLY A 640 17.84 -4.48 -4.02
C GLY A 640 16.55 -3.64 -4.03
N ARG A 641 16.05 -3.23 -5.21
CA ARG A 641 14.78 -2.48 -5.30
C ARG A 641 13.59 -3.37 -4.93
N GLU A 642 12.64 -2.82 -4.19
CA GLU A 642 11.40 -3.49 -3.81
C GLU A 642 10.27 -3.10 -4.77
N ILE A 643 9.49 -4.08 -5.23
CA ILE A 643 8.30 -3.89 -6.07
C ILE A 643 7.10 -4.47 -5.33
N GLY A 644 6.10 -3.64 -5.05
CA GLY A 644 4.82 -4.06 -4.48
C GLY A 644 3.90 -4.62 -5.56
N VAL A 645 3.21 -5.72 -5.28
CA VAL A 645 2.26 -6.34 -6.22
C VAL A 645 0.94 -6.65 -5.51
N ALA A 646 -0.18 -6.22 -6.11
CA ALA A 646 -1.53 -6.66 -5.77
C ALA A 646 -2.17 -7.33 -7.00
N VAL A 647 -2.80 -8.49 -6.80
CA VAL A 647 -3.39 -9.29 -7.89
C VAL A 647 -4.76 -9.84 -7.50
N GLU A 648 -5.74 -9.50 -8.33
CA GLU A 648 -7.14 -9.90 -8.13
C GLU A 648 -7.70 -10.55 -9.41
N VAL A 649 -8.51 -11.58 -9.29
CA VAL A 649 -9.12 -12.28 -10.43
C VAL A 649 -10.61 -12.47 -10.21
N TRP A 650 -11.40 -12.36 -11.28
CA TRP A 650 -12.83 -12.64 -11.29
C TRP A 650 -13.18 -13.76 -12.26
N ASP A 651 -14.09 -14.63 -11.84
CA ASP A 651 -14.70 -15.64 -12.70
C ASP A 651 -15.82 -15.06 -13.57
N SER A 652 -16.34 -15.87 -14.51
CA SER A 652 -17.44 -15.48 -15.41
C SER A 652 -18.71 -15.01 -14.68
N GLN A 653 -18.92 -15.47 -13.45
CA GLN A 653 -20.04 -15.11 -12.58
C GLN A 653 -19.79 -13.82 -11.79
N ASN A 654 -18.71 -13.09 -12.10
CA ASN A 654 -18.35 -11.84 -11.43
C ASN A 654 -17.98 -12.08 -9.95
N ARG A 655 -17.56 -13.29 -9.57
CA ARG A 655 -17.05 -13.57 -8.23
C ARG A 655 -15.56 -13.26 -8.19
N GLY A 656 -15.14 -12.39 -7.29
CA GLY A 656 -13.77 -11.91 -7.14
C GLY A 656 -12.98 -12.69 -6.09
N TYR A 657 -11.70 -12.89 -6.37
CA TYR A 657 -10.73 -13.65 -5.59
C TYR A 657 -9.39 -12.91 -5.54
N SER A 658 -8.69 -13.03 -4.42
CA SER A 658 -7.40 -12.34 -4.18
C SER A 658 -6.25 -13.31 -4.03
N LEU A 659 -5.19 -13.08 -4.82
CA LEU A 659 -3.97 -13.87 -4.70
C LEU A 659 -3.33 -13.65 -3.32
N TYR A 660 -3.27 -12.40 -2.87
CA TYR A 660 -2.87 -12.00 -1.51
C TYR A 660 -4.12 -11.59 -0.72
N GLU A 661 -3.97 -10.92 0.43
CA GLU A 661 -5.12 -10.23 1.01
C GLU A 661 -5.66 -9.16 0.02
N PRO A 662 -6.99 -8.92 -0.01
CA PRO A 662 -7.59 -8.02 -1.00
C PRO A 662 -6.93 -6.63 -1.02
N TYR A 663 -6.36 -6.27 -2.17
CA TYR A 663 -5.63 -5.02 -2.43
C TYR A 663 -4.36 -4.82 -1.59
N ASP A 664 -3.89 -5.85 -0.88
CA ASP A 664 -2.62 -5.79 -0.17
C ASP A 664 -1.43 -5.87 -1.14
N LEU A 665 -0.38 -5.11 -0.84
CA LEU A 665 0.83 -5.08 -1.65
C LEU A 665 1.86 -6.06 -1.09
N PHE A 666 2.06 -7.17 -1.80
CA PHE A 666 3.17 -8.09 -1.56
C PHE A 666 4.46 -7.50 -2.17
N TYR A 667 5.35 -6.97 -1.33
CA TYR A 667 6.60 -6.36 -1.78
C TYR A 667 7.69 -7.41 -1.91
N CYS A 668 8.21 -7.53 -3.13
CA CYS A 668 9.29 -8.43 -3.46
C CYS A 668 10.57 -7.64 -3.77
N ARG A 669 11.71 -8.14 -3.29
CA ARG A 669 13.02 -7.53 -3.55
C ARG A 669 13.64 -8.10 -4.81
N MET A 670 14.12 -7.24 -5.69
CA MET A 670 14.94 -7.63 -6.84
C MET A 670 16.22 -8.30 -6.38
N LEU A 671 16.46 -9.55 -6.83
CA LEU A 671 17.71 -10.24 -6.56
C LEU A 671 18.83 -9.64 -7.39
N GLU A 672 20.03 -9.65 -6.83
CA GLU A 672 21.23 -9.35 -7.60
C GLU A 672 21.38 -10.36 -8.75
N PRO A 673 21.97 -9.95 -9.88
CA PRO A 673 22.37 -10.85 -10.95
C PRO A 673 23.51 -11.77 -10.48
N VAL A 674 23.20 -12.81 -9.73
CA VAL A 674 24.21 -13.79 -9.30
C VAL A 674 24.49 -14.74 -10.46
N GLY A 675 25.72 -14.78 -10.96
CA GLY A 675 26.16 -15.73 -11.99
C GLY A 675 25.83 -15.36 -13.44
N GLN A 676 26.19 -14.13 -13.85
CA GLN A 676 26.31 -13.62 -15.24
C GLN A 676 25.42 -14.29 -16.31
N LEU A 677 24.49 -13.53 -16.88
CA LEU A 677 23.86 -13.92 -18.15
C LEU A 677 24.97 -14.19 -19.18
N SER A 678 24.88 -15.35 -19.84
CA SER A 678 25.77 -15.64 -20.96
C SER A 678 25.73 -14.48 -21.95
N PRO A 679 26.89 -14.02 -22.47
CA PRO A 679 26.91 -12.94 -23.44
C PRO A 679 25.98 -13.28 -24.61
N PRO A 680 25.22 -12.32 -25.16
CA PRO A 680 24.38 -12.55 -26.32
C PRO A 680 25.16 -13.20 -27.48
N SER A 681 24.49 -14.02 -28.28
CA SER A 681 25.14 -14.82 -29.34
C SER A 681 25.76 -13.98 -30.47
N ASN A 682 25.49 -12.68 -30.52
CA ASN A 682 25.97 -11.72 -31.53
C ASN A 682 27.26 -10.98 -31.13
N ALA A 683 28.06 -11.51 -30.19
CA ALA A 683 29.32 -10.89 -29.80
C ALA A 683 30.26 -10.64 -31.01
N PRO A 684 30.98 -9.50 -31.06
CA PRO A 684 31.89 -9.22 -32.15
C PRO A 684 33.07 -10.19 -32.16
N ALA A 685 33.59 -10.52 -33.34
CA ALA A 685 34.82 -11.30 -33.46
C ALA A 685 36.04 -10.47 -33.03
N GLU A 686 37.10 -11.16 -32.58
CA GLU A 686 38.39 -10.53 -32.29
C GLU A 686 38.96 -9.84 -33.56
N LEU A 687 39.51 -8.65 -33.38
CA LEU A 687 40.04 -7.80 -34.43
C LEU A 687 41.37 -8.35 -34.97
N THR A 688 41.32 -8.90 -36.18
CA THR A 688 42.51 -9.40 -36.88
C THR A 688 43.27 -8.26 -37.57
N PRO A 689 44.58 -8.42 -37.84
CA PRO A 689 45.38 -7.43 -38.56
C PRO A 689 44.76 -6.99 -39.90
N GLU A 690 44.17 -7.93 -40.64
CA GLU A 690 43.62 -7.70 -41.99
C GLU A 690 42.33 -6.87 -41.96
N ARG A 691 41.64 -6.84 -40.82
CA ARG A 691 40.40 -6.09 -40.60
C ARG A 691 40.63 -4.76 -39.88
N ALA A 692 41.83 -4.50 -39.39
CA ALA A 692 42.14 -3.27 -38.68
C ALA A 692 42.25 -2.10 -39.66
N THR A 693 41.64 -0.96 -39.32
CA THR A 693 41.87 0.33 -40.00
C THR A 693 43.33 0.72 -39.89
N ARG A 694 43.94 0.49 -38.73
CA ARG A 694 45.38 0.72 -38.52
C ARG A 694 45.95 -0.18 -37.44
N ILE A 695 47.25 -0.41 -37.56
CA ILE A 695 48.06 -1.17 -36.61
C ILE A 695 49.21 -0.28 -36.14
N PHE A 696 49.46 -0.31 -34.84
CA PHE A 696 50.52 0.38 -34.16
C PHE A 696 51.45 -0.62 -33.49
N THR A 697 52.75 -0.38 -33.61
CA THR A 697 53.79 -1.08 -32.85
C THR A 697 54.84 -0.07 -32.40
N PRO A 698 55.70 -0.38 -31.41
CA PRO A 698 56.76 0.53 -31.00
C PRO A 698 57.75 0.91 -32.12
N ALA A 699 57.85 0.09 -33.16
CA ALA A 699 58.63 0.38 -34.37
C ALA A 699 57.85 1.21 -35.41
N ASN A 700 56.52 1.27 -35.31
CA ASN A 700 55.66 2.01 -36.23
C ASN A 700 54.52 2.70 -35.47
N LEU A 701 54.79 3.95 -35.07
CA LEU A 701 53.84 4.75 -34.29
C LEU A 701 52.64 5.20 -35.09
N ASN A 702 52.72 5.33 -36.42
CA ASN A 702 51.55 5.55 -37.27
C ASN A 702 50.59 6.68 -36.79
N GLY A 703 51.10 7.74 -36.13
CA GLY A 703 50.27 8.83 -35.59
C GLY A 703 49.65 8.59 -34.20
N LEU A 704 50.00 7.48 -33.53
CA LEU A 704 49.69 7.24 -32.12
C LEU A 704 50.39 8.30 -31.26
N LYS A 705 49.61 8.97 -30.39
CA LYS A 705 50.14 9.92 -29.41
C LYS A 705 50.52 9.17 -28.14
N ILE A 706 51.74 9.38 -27.67
CA ILE A 706 52.30 8.69 -26.50
C ILE A 706 52.28 9.66 -25.33
N GLY A 707 51.59 9.30 -24.25
CA GLY A 707 51.55 10.08 -23.02
C GLY A 707 52.86 10.04 -22.22
N ASP A 708 52.98 10.94 -21.26
CA ASP A 708 54.18 11.09 -20.44
C ASP A 708 54.51 9.81 -19.65
N GLY A 709 55.79 9.44 -19.61
CA GLY A 709 56.30 8.30 -18.83
C GLY A 709 56.27 6.94 -19.53
N TRP A 710 55.66 6.83 -20.72
CA TRP A 710 55.79 5.65 -21.56
C TRP A 710 57.17 5.60 -22.23
N ARG A 711 57.80 4.42 -22.23
CA ARG A 711 59.12 4.19 -22.85
C ARG A 711 59.12 2.95 -23.74
N VAL A 712 59.99 2.89 -24.74
CA VAL A 712 60.10 1.71 -25.60
C VAL A 712 61.22 0.80 -25.10
N GLU A 713 60.88 -0.44 -24.75
CA GLU A 713 61.85 -1.45 -24.29
C GLU A 713 61.52 -2.83 -24.87
N ASN A 714 62.51 -3.49 -25.47
CA ASN A 714 62.39 -4.85 -26.01
C ASN A 714 61.16 -5.03 -26.92
N GLY A 715 60.89 -4.04 -27.77
CA GLY A 715 59.77 -4.08 -28.73
C GLY A 715 58.38 -3.89 -28.11
N ALA A 716 58.27 -3.32 -26.91
CA ALA A 716 57.01 -2.94 -26.26
C ALA A 716 57.03 -1.47 -25.80
N TRP A 717 55.85 -0.83 -25.74
CA TRP A 717 55.67 0.37 -24.92
C TRP A 717 55.50 -0.06 -23.46
N VAL A 718 56.28 0.51 -22.56
CA VAL A 718 56.35 0.14 -21.15
C VAL A 718 55.96 1.33 -20.28
N TYR A 719 55.08 1.09 -19.31
CA TYR A 719 54.69 2.08 -18.31
C TYR A 719 54.64 1.44 -16.91
N GLU A 720 55.33 2.05 -15.95
CA GLU A 720 55.45 1.54 -14.57
C GLU A 720 55.03 2.58 -13.51
N GLY A 721 54.49 3.72 -13.94
CA GLY A 721 54.05 4.78 -13.03
C GLY A 721 52.74 4.48 -12.32
N HIS A 722 52.47 5.25 -11.26
CA HIS A 722 51.18 5.22 -10.55
C HIS A 722 50.12 6.11 -11.22
N ALA A 723 50.51 7.27 -11.74
CA ALA A 723 49.60 8.20 -12.42
C ALA A 723 49.06 7.59 -13.72
N GLU A 724 47.89 8.03 -14.16
CA GLU A 724 47.37 7.60 -15.47
C GLU A 724 48.18 8.24 -16.61
N SER A 725 48.48 7.45 -17.64
CA SER A 725 49.12 7.92 -18.87
C SER A 725 48.62 7.13 -20.08
N LEU A 726 48.41 7.80 -21.20
CA LEU A 726 47.58 7.28 -22.29
C LEU A 726 48.40 7.02 -23.56
N LEU A 727 48.13 5.91 -24.25
CA LEU A 727 48.46 5.74 -25.67
C LEU A 727 47.20 6.05 -26.49
N LEU A 728 47.20 7.16 -27.22
CA LEU A 728 46.01 7.80 -27.77
C LEU A 728 45.92 7.73 -29.30
N ILE A 729 44.72 7.42 -29.78
CA ILE A 729 44.30 7.51 -31.18
C ILE A 729 43.20 8.57 -31.21
N ASP A 730 43.48 9.75 -31.74
CA ASP A 730 42.55 10.88 -31.76
C ASP A 730 42.12 11.28 -33.17
N GLY A 731 41.28 12.32 -33.27
CA GLY A 731 40.74 12.79 -34.54
C GLY A 731 39.70 11.84 -35.15
N LEU A 732 39.05 11.02 -34.33
CA LEU A 732 38.03 10.09 -34.77
C LEU A 732 36.65 10.76 -34.78
N ASN A 733 35.74 10.19 -35.57
CA ASN A 733 34.31 10.46 -35.51
C ASN A 733 33.60 9.13 -35.75
N ALA A 734 33.64 8.26 -34.74
CA ALA A 734 33.23 6.86 -34.88
C ALA A 734 31.99 6.56 -34.04
N ARG A 735 30.94 6.01 -34.67
CA ARG A 735 29.77 5.47 -33.96
C ARG A 735 29.98 4.02 -33.57
N ALA A 736 30.69 3.26 -34.38
CA ALA A 736 31.12 1.90 -34.07
C ALA A 736 32.64 1.80 -34.08
N PHE A 737 33.20 1.01 -33.15
CA PHE A 737 34.64 0.78 -33.09
C PHE A 737 35.00 -0.59 -32.54
N ASP A 738 36.21 -1.03 -32.85
CA ASP A 738 36.92 -2.10 -32.16
C ASP A 738 38.31 -1.56 -31.82
N LEU A 739 38.68 -1.55 -30.55
CA LEU A 739 40.01 -1.20 -30.04
C LEU A 739 40.61 -2.46 -29.44
N TRP A 740 41.78 -2.87 -29.91
CA TRP A 740 42.43 -4.11 -29.51
C TRP A 740 43.87 -3.83 -29.10
N MET A 741 44.36 -4.53 -28.08
CA MET A 741 45.77 -4.53 -27.70
C MET A 741 46.29 -5.94 -27.36
N GLU A 742 47.57 -6.17 -27.65
CA GLU A 742 48.36 -7.26 -27.09
C GLU A 742 49.30 -6.70 -26.03
N PHE A 743 49.24 -7.26 -24.81
CA PHE A 743 49.92 -6.69 -23.66
C PHE A 743 50.29 -7.73 -22.59
N GLU A 744 51.19 -7.33 -21.69
CA GLU A 744 51.46 -7.95 -20.39
C GLU A 744 51.24 -6.88 -19.32
N ALA A 745 50.66 -7.23 -18.18
CA ALA A 745 50.55 -6.31 -17.05
C ALA A 745 50.50 -7.07 -15.73
N GLN A 746 50.92 -6.41 -14.65
CA GLN A 746 50.92 -6.96 -13.30
C GLN A 746 49.56 -6.84 -12.62
N GLN A 747 48.84 -5.72 -12.79
CA GLN A 747 47.57 -5.47 -12.07
C GLN A 747 46.36 -5.41 -12.98
N ASP A 748 46.44 -4.71 -14.11
CA ASP A 748 45.29 -4.43 -14.95
C ASP A 748 45.62 -4.17 -16.43
N GLY A 749 44.68 -4.51 -17.29
CA GLY A 749 44.60 -4.03 -18.67
C GLY A 749 43.41 -3.09 -18.81
N ILE A 750 43.65 -1.88 -19.33
CA ILE A 750 42.61 -0.85 -19.45
C ILE A 750 42.57 -0.33 -20.88
N LEU A 751 41.38 -0.43 -21.48
CA LEU A 751 41.06 0.22 -22.75
C LEU A 751 39.93 1.22 -22.53
N ALA A 752 39.97 2.33 -23.28
CA ALA A 752 38.93 3.34 -23.23
C ALA A 752 38.59 3.96 -24.59
N ALA A 753 37.38 4.50 -24.68
CA ALA A 753 36.93 5.37 -25.75
C ALA A 753 36.27 6.62 -25.17
N PHE A 754 36.66 7.79 -25.66
CA PHE A 754 36.24 9.08 -25.13
C PHE A 754 35.44 9.88 -26.15
N LEU A 755 34.46 10.64 -25.65
CA LEU A 755 33.68 11.57 -26.44
C LEU A 755 34.54 12.76 -26.92
N PRO A 756 34.19 13.41 -28.05
CA PRO A 756 34.86 14.63 -28.51
C PRO A 756 34.82 15.77 -27.49
N THR A 757 33.85 15.78 -26.58
CA THR A 757 33.66 16.80 -25.55
C THR A 757 34.43 16.52 -24.26
N THR A 758 35.14 15.40 -24.17
CA THR A 758 35.80 14.98 -22.93
C THR A 758 37.07 15.79 -22.71
N THR A 759 37.07 16.59 -21.65
CA THR A 759 38.16 17.53 -21.31
C THR A 759 39.27 16.90 -20.48
N GLU A 760 38.98 15.82 -19.75
CA GLU A 760 39.93 15.09 -18.91
C GLU A 760 39.73 13.59 -19.13
N MET A 761 40.67 12.97 -19.85
CA MET A 761 40.62 11.55 -20.19
C MET A 761 41.23 10.72 -19.05
N SER A 762 40.42 9.89 -18.40
CA SER A 762 40.81 9.01 -17.28
C SER A 762 39.98 7.75 -17.28
N ALA A 763 40.38 6.74 -16.49
CA ALA A 763 39.66 5.49 -16.34
C ALA A 763 38.32 5.63 -15.57
N GLY A 764 37.91 6.87 -15.25
CA GLY A 764 36.61 7.21 -14.68
C GLY A 764 35.58 7.74 -15.69
N ARG A 765 35.91 7.89 -16.97
CA ARG A 765 35.13 8.67 -17.95
C ARG A 765 34.72 7.88 -19.19
N ASP A 766 33.54 8.20 -19.73
CA ASP A 766 32.98 7.64 -20.98
C ASP A 766 33.02 6.12 -21.04
N TYR A 767 33.66 5.49 -22.02
CA TYR A 767 33.65 4.04 -22.18
C TYR A 767 34.98 3.46 -21.69
N VAL A 768 34.99 2.74 -20.56
CA VAL A 768 36.21 2.11 -20.03
C VAL A 768 35.95 0.63 -19.76
N VAL A 769 36.90 -0.23 -20.13
CA VAL A 769 36.96 -1.61 -19.65
C VAL A 769 38.21 -1.80 -18.79
N PHE A 770 38.01 -2.48 -17.67
CA PHE A 770 39.07 -2.98 -16.81
C PHE A 770 39.10 -4.50 -16.90
N VAL A 771 40.29 -5.06 -17.10
CA VAL A 771 40.55 -6.49 -16.85
C VAL A 771 41.57 -6.58 -15.73
N GLY A 772 41.13 -7.03 -14.55
CA GLY A 772 41.98 -7.16 -13.36
C GLY A 772 42.84 -8.42 -13.40
N GLY A 773 44.02 -8.38 -12.79
CA GLY A 773 44.99 -9.49 -12.77
C GLY A 773 45.52 -9.88 -11.39
N TYR A 774 45.62 -8.95 -10.43
CA TYR A 774 46.06 -9.21 -9.06
C TYR A 774 45.42 -8.24 -8.05
N GLY A 775 44.91 -8.73 -6.91
CA GLY A 775 44.29 -7.93 -5.84
C GLY A 775 42.76 -7.77 -5.97
N ASN A 776 42.19 -6.71 -5.39
CA ASN A 776 40.74 -6.41 -5.38
C ASN A 776 40.21 -5.82 -6.71
N THR A 777 41.00 -5.84 -7.79
CA THR A 777 40.59 -5.25 -9.09
C THR A 777 39.68 -6.22 -9.83
N VAL A 778 38.40 -5.86 -9.97
CA VAL A 778 37.39 -6.67 -10.66
C VAL A 778 37.36 -6.31 -12.14
N THR A 779 37.23 -7.32 -13.00
CA THR A 779 37.04 -7.14 -14.44
C THR A 779 35.62 -6.63 -14.71
N ARG A 780 35.49 -5.44 -15.31
CA ARG A 780 34.20 -4.73 -15.47
C ARG A 780 34.23 -3.66 -16.54
N PHE A 781 33.06 -3.18 -16.96
CA PHE A 781 32.98 -1.87 -17.59
C PHE A 781 32.81 -0.77 -16.55
N ARG A 782 33.29 0.41 -16.91
CA ARG A 782 32.82 1.66 -16.36
C ARG A 782 32.32 2.53 -17.51
N LEU A 783 31.01 2.69 -17.63
CA LEU A 783 30.37 3.50 -18.66
C LEU A 783 29.86 4.80 -18.03
N PHE A 784 30.39 5.94 -18.48
CA PHE A 784 30.07 7.29 -18.00
C PHE A 784 30.17 7.42 -16.47
N GLY A 785 31.19 6.80 -15.88
CA GLY A 785 31.43 6.79 -14.44
C GLY A 785 30.61 5.78 -13.64
N ARG A 786 29.73 5.00 -14.29
CA ARG A 786 28.94 3.93 -13.66
C ARG A 786 29.56 2.57 -13.92
N GLU A 787 29.61 1.71 -12.91
CA GLU A 787 30.18 0.36 -13.05
C GLU A 787 29.14 -0.58 -13.65
N GLU A 788 29.39 -1.00 -14.90
CA GLU A 788 28.46 -1.79 -15.71
C GLU A 788 29.05 -3.18 -15.95
N SER A 789 28.32 -4.23 -15.59
CA SER A 789 28.73 -5.63 -15.77
C SER A 789 30.02 -6.03 -15.02
N ASP A 790 30.08 -7.24 -14.50
CA ASP A 790 31.28 -7.76 -13.81
C ASP A 790 31.61 -9.14 -14.39
N SER A 791 32.89 -9.48 -14.49
CA SER A 791 33.40 -10.78 -14.94
C SER A 791 34.32 -11.40 -13.89
N GLU A 792 34.28 -12.72 -13.73
CA GLU A 792 35.24 -13.46 -12.90
C GLU A 792 36.58 -13.66 -13.61
N VAL A 793 36.66 -13.32 -14.91
CA VAL A 793 37.89 -13.46 -15.68
C VAL A 793 38.95 -12.53 -15.12
N MET A 794 40.08 -13.12 -14.74
CA MET A 794 41.26 -12.41 -14.29
C MET A 794 42.40 -12.65 -15.27
N MET A 795 43.16 -11.60 -15.55
CA MET A 795 44.43 -11.68 -16.25
C MET A 795 45.44 -12.48 -15.42
N THR A 796 46.28 -13.24 -16.09
CA THR A 796 47.33 -14.05 -15.46
C THR A 796 48.72 -13.53 -15.85
N PRO A 797 49.81 -13.99 -15.21
CA PRO A 797 51.15 -13.64 -15.68
C PRO A 797 51.37 -14.17 -17.10
N GLY A 798 51.60 -13.29 -18.07
CA GLY A 798 51.86 -13.65 -19.46
C GLY A 798 51.30 -12.64 -20.45
N ARG A 799 51.45 -12.94 -21.75
CA ARG A 799 50.87 -12.15 -22.85
C ARG A 799 49.40 -12.45 -23.00
N HIS A 800 48.61 -11.38 -23.09
CA HIS A 800 47.17 -11.42 -23.25
C HIS A 800 46.71 -10.47 -24.35
N ARG A 801 45.49 -10.71 -24.83
CA ARG A 801 44.82 -9.88 -25.85
C ARG A 801 43.54 -9.33 -25.26
N LEU A 802 43.37 -8.01 -25.27
CA LEU A 802 42.18 -7.33 -24.80
C LEU A 802 41.57 -6.52 -25.94
N GLN A 803 40.25 -6.60 -26.10
CA GLN A 803 39.49 -5.78 -27.03
C GLN A 803 38.30 -5.12 -26.35
N LEU A 804 38.11 -3.83 -26.64
CA LEU A 804 36.91 -3.06 -26.36
C LEU A 804 36.21 -2.76 -27.69
N SER A 805 34.96 -3.19 -27.83
CA SER A 805 34.17 -2.99 -29.04
C SER A 805 32.86 -2.29 -28.73
N ARG A 806 32.39 -1.47 -29.67
CA ARG A 806 31.09 -0.81 -29.63
C ARG A 806 30.38 -0.98 -30.96
N ARG A 807 29.24 -1.68 -30.98
CA ARG A 807 28.43 -1.99 -32.18
C ARG A 807 26.99 -2.24 -31.80
N ASP A 808 26.05 -1.88 -32.68
CA ASP A 808 24.62 -2.19 -32.55
C ASP A 808 24.00 -1.78 -31.20
N GLY A 809 24.43 -0.63 -30.67
CA GLY A 809 23.99 -0.12 -29.37
C GLY A 809 24.51 -0.89 -28.15
N GLN A 810 25.58 -1.65 -28.32
CA GLN A 810 26.19 -2.48 -27.28
C GLN A 810 27.70 -2.22 -27.19
N VAL A 811 28.23 -2.41 -25.98
CA VAL A 811 29.66 -2.38 -25.66
C VAL A 811 30.09 -3.77 -25.23
N TRP A 812 31.23 -4.22 -25.74
CA TRP A 812 31.73 -5.58 -25.61
C TRP A 812 33.20 -5.59 -25.21
N ALA A 813 33.56 -6.53 -24.33
CA ALA A 813 34.94 -6.79 -23.98
C ALA A 813 35.28 -8.23 -24.33
N LEU A 814 36.36 -8.41 -25.09
CA LEU A 814 36.93 -9.73 -25.34
C LEU A 814 38.29 -9.82 -24.67
N PHE A 815 38.55 -10.97 -24.05
CA PHE A 815 39.84 -11.31 -23.48
C PHE A 815 40.30 -12.65 -24.04
N ASP A 816 41.49 -12.66 -24.63
CA ASP A 816 42.05 -13.77 -25.40
C ASP A 816 41.09 -14.37 -26.44
N GLY A 817 40.34 -13.49 -27.11
CA GLY A 817 39.41 -13.82 -28.18
C GLY A 817 38.04 -14.33 -27.72
N LYS A 818 37.78 -14.38 -26.40
CA LYS A 818 36.48 -14.78 -25.84
C LYS A 818 35.73 -13.56 -25.30
N PRO A 819 34.42 -13.41 -25.55
CA PRO A 819 33.61 -12.40 -24.89
C PRO A 819 33.58 -12.64 -23.38
N ILE A 820 33.93 -11.62 -22.60
CA ILE A 820 34.00 -11.70 -21.13
C ILE A 820 33.07 -10.70 -20.44
N LEU A 821 32.71 -9.62 -21.12
CA LEU A 821 31.74 -8.64 -20.66
C LEU A 821 30.92 -8.14 -21.85
N TRP A 822 29.67 -7.79 -21.57
CA TRP A 822 28.83 -7.00 -22.47
C TRP A 822 27.96 -6.04 -21.64
N ALA A 823 27.62 -4.91 -22.22
CA ALA A 823 26.70 -3.93 -21.65
C ALA A 823 25.96 -3.21 -22.78
N ARG A 824 24.77 -2.66 -22.50
CA ARG A 824 24.14 -1.71 -23.43
C ARG A 824 24.94 -0.41 -23.45
N ASP A 825 25.04 0.20 -24.62
CA ASP A 825 25.58 1.54 -24.74
C ASP A 825 24.51 2.54 -24.29
N PRO A 826 24.76 3.37 -23.25
CA PRO A 826 23.80 4.38 -22.83
C PRO A 826 23.65 5.54 -23.83
N ASN A 827 24.57 5.70 -24.79
CA ASN A 827 24.57 6.78 -25.79
C ASN A 827 24.97 6.27 -27.20
N PRO A 828 24.22 5.33 -27.82
CA PRO A 828 24.64 4.59 -29.02
C PRO A 828 24.86 5.45 -30.27
N ASP A 829 24.23 6.61 -30.35
CA ASP A 829 24.35 7.53 -31.50
C ASP A 829 25.46 8.58 -31.33
N GLN A 830 26.01 8.73 -30.12
CA GLN A 830 27.04 9.72 -29.83
C GLN A 830 28.39 9.23 -30.38
N PRO A 831 29.04 9.94 -31.33
CA PRO A 831 30.34 9.51 -31.85
C PRO A 831 31.43 9.63 -30.77
N VAL A 832 32.41 8.72 -30.81
CA VAL A 832 33.65 8.82 -30.03
C VAL A 832 34.73 9.54 -30.84
N GLY A 833 35.49 10.40 -30.16
CA GLY A 833 36.55 11.21 -30.75
C GLY A 833 37.95 10.62 -30.55
N THR A 834 38.12 9.79 -29.52
CA THR A 834 39.42 9.25 -29.12
C THR A 834 39.30 7.80 -28.63
N LEU A 835 40.25 6.96 -28.99
CA LEU A 835 40.47 5.61 -28.45
C LEU A 835 41.80 5.58 -27.69
N ALA A 836 41.86 4.85 -26.57
CA ALA A 836 43.00 4.89 -25.66
C ALA A 836 43.33 3.55 -25.02
N VAL A 837 44.63 3.29 -24.86
CA VAL A 837 45.14 2.35 -23.84
C VAL A 837 45.58 3.16 -22.63
N ILE A 838 45.15 2.78 -21.42
CA ILE A 838 45.47 3.49 -20.18
C ILE A 838 46.50 2.70 -19.37
N GLY A 839 47.68 3.27 -19.22
CA GLY A 839 48.69 2.87 -18.24
C GLY A 839 48.50 3.62 -16.93
N GLY A 840 48.85 3.02 -15.80
CA GLY A 840 48.64 3.62 -14.50
C GLY A 840 48.68 2.61 -13.37
N TYR A 841 48.32 3.08 -12.17
CA TYR A 841 47.97 2.25 -11.01
C TYR A 841 49.05 1.27 -10.55
N ASN A 842 50.33 1.48 -10.91
CA ASN A 842 51.40 0.51 -10.71
C ASN A 842 51.18 -0.82 -11.46
N GLY A 843 50.40 -0.78 -12.55
CA GLY A 843 50.06 -1.94 -13.37
C GLY A 843 51.22 -2.54 -14.15
N LYS A 844 52.38 -1.86 -14.23
CA LYS A 844 53.60 -2.30 -14.95
C LYS A 844 53.28 -2.90 -16.31
N GLN A 845 52.65 -2.09 -17.15
CA GLN A 845 52.11 -2.54 -18.43
C GLN A 845 53.21 -2.55 -19.49
N ARG A 846 53.21 -3.60 -20.32
CA ARG A 846 54.01 -3.73 -21.54
C ARG A 846 53.04 -3.98 -22.71
N VAL A 847 52.90 -3.02 -23.62
CA VAL A 847 51.99 -3.10 -24.76
C VAL A 847 52.82 -3.35 -26.02
N TYR A 848 52.55 -4.46 -26.71
CA TYR A 848 53.31 -4.92 -27.88
C TYR A 848 52.71 -4.42 -29.20
N SER A 849 51.37 -4.38 -29.28
CA SER A 849 50.66 -3.93 -30.46
C SER A 849 49.29 -3.38 -30.10
N ILE A 850 48.88 -2.31 -30.79
CA ILE A 850 47.52 -1.76 -30.71
C ILE A 850 46.92 -1.81 -32.11
N ARG A 851 45.65 -2.15 -32.22
CA ARG A 851 44.90 -2.15 -33.47
C ARG A 851 43.56 -1.51 -33.23
N TYR A 852 43.03 -0.85 -34.26
CA TYR A 852 41.66 -0.38 -34.18
C TYR A 852 40.94 -0.47 -35.52
N ARG A 853 39.62 -0.57 -35.45
CA ARG A 853 38.68 -0.41 -36.56
C ARG A 853 37.62 0.60 -36.15
N VAL A 854 37.26 1.52 -37.03
CA VAL A 854 36.18 2.49 -36.80
C VAL A 854 35.22 2.54 -37.98
N GLU A 855 33.95 2.82 -37.67
CA GLU A 855 32.88 3.10 -38.62
C GLU A 855 32.15 4.38 -38.18
N PRO A 856 31.84 5.29 -39.12
CA PRO A 856 31.29 6.62 -38.82
C PRO A 856 29.87 6.63 -38.26
#